data_AF-A0A4W2G2X8-F1
#
_entry.id   AF-A0A4W2G2X8-F1
#
_cell.length_a   1.000
_cell.length_b   1.000
_cell.length_c   1.000
_cell.angle_alpha   90.00
_cell.angle_beta   90.00
_cell.angle_gamma   90.00
#
_symmetry.space_group_name_H-M   'P 1'
#
loop_
_entity.id
_entity.type
_entity.pdbx_description
1 polymer ?
#
loop_
_entity_poly.entity_id
_entity_poly.type
_entity_poly.pdbx_seq_one_letter_code
_entity_poly.pdbx_strand_id
1 'polypeptide(L)'
;MPLFFRKRKPSDEARKRLEYQMCLAKEAGADDILDISKCELSEIPFGAFATCKVLQKKVLIVHTNVLTSLLPKSCSLLSLATIKVLDLHDNQLTALPDDIGQLTALQVLNMERNQLTYLPRSIGNLIQLQTLNVKDNRLKELPDTLGELRSLRTLDISENEIQRLPRMLAHVRTLETLSLDALSMVYPPQEVCGAGTEAIQQFLCKESGLEYYPPSQYLLPVLEQDGAENSLDSPDGPTDRLCREEEEWQNRFSDYEKRKEQKMLEKLEFERRLELGQREHAQLLQQSNSQKDEILQTVKEEQSRLEQGLSEHQRFLDAERRRLQEQLKQTEQNISNRIQKLLQENQRQKKSSEILKSLENERIRMEQLMSITQEETENLRRREIASAMQQMLTESCKSRLIQMAYESQRQNLVQQACSSMADMDERFQQILSWQQMDQNKAISQILQESAMQKAAFEALQVKKDLMHRQIRKQIKLIETELLQLTQLELKRKSLDTEALQEMISEQRWALSSLLQQLLKEKTQREEELREILTELEAQSETKQENYWLIQYQRLLNQKPLSLKLQEEGLERPLVALLVELSAEHYLPIFAHHRLSLAMLSRMGPADLAKVGVSEAGLQHEILRRAQELLDAARAQPELLKPPEGGVLPTAPEELPEAVRPSAPPAELLEVQTSECVVCLEREAQMIFLNCGHVCCCQPCSQPLHTCPLCRQDITQRLRIYHSS
;
A
#
# COMPACT_ATOMS: atom_id res chain seq x y z
N MET A 1 14.89 18.62 37.85
CA MET A 1 13.52 18.35 37.36
C MET A 1 13.61 17.82 35.94
N PRO A 2 13.22 16.57 35.64
CA PRO A 2 13.27 16.04 34.28
C PRO A 2 11.97 16.34 33.53
N LEU A 3 12.08 17.14 32.47
CA LEU A 3 11.01 17.58 31.56
C LEU A 3 10.81 16.61 30.39
N PHE A 4 10.62 15.31 30.66
CA PHE A 4 10.28 14.35 29.61
C PHE A 4 9.33 13.28 30.12
N PHE A 5 8.02 13.54 30.09
CA PHE A 5 7.04 12.47 30.04
C PHE A 5 7.20 11.79 28.66
N ARG A 6 8.04 10.76 28.60
CA ARG A 6 8.05 9.83 27.46
C ARG A 6 6.66 9.19 27.40
N LYS A 7 5.85 9.55 26.41
CA LYS A 7 4.64 8.78 26.06
C LYS A 7 5.05 7.31 25.97
N ARG A 8 4.45 6.46 26.81
CA ARG A 8 4.74 5.02 26.86
C ARG A 8 4.45 4.47 25.47
N LYS A 9 5.46 3.94 24.78
CA LYS A 9 5.23 3.35 23.46
C LYS A 9 4.42 2.07 23.67
N PRO A 10 3.31 1.88 22.92
CA PRO A 10 2.53 0.65 23.01
C PRO A 10 3.40 -0.54 22.62
N SER A 11 3.16 -1.68 23.24
CA SER A 11 3.78 -2.97 22.91
C SER A 11 3.58 -3.31 21.42
N ASP A 12 4.52 -4.05 20.82
CA ASP A 12 4.37 -4.52 19.44
C ASP A 12 3.13 -5.41 19.27
N GLU A 13 2.72 -6.13 20.31
CA GLU A 13 1.48 -6.93 20.29
C GLU A 13 0.23 -6.04 20.24
N ALA A 14 0.23 -4.95 21.01
CA ALA A 14 -0.87 -3.99 21.03
C ALA A 14 -1.02 -3.25 19.68
N ARG A 15 0.11 -2.97 19.01
CA ARG A 15 0.11 -2.41 17.65
C ARG A 15 -0.45 -3.36 16.62
N LYS A 16 0.00 -4.62 16.63
CA LYS A 16 -0.53 -5.66 15.71
C LYS A 16 -2.03 -5.87 15.91
N ARG A 17 -2.49 -5.90 17.17
CA ARG A 17 -3.91 -5.98 17.48
C ARG A 17 -4.69 -4.80 16.91
N LEU A 18 -4.20 -3.57 17.11
CA LEU A 18 -4.85 -2.37 16.57
C LEU A 18 -4.93 -2.42 15.04
N GLU A 19 -3.83 -2.77 14.36
CA GLU A 19 -3.80 -2.89 12.90
C GLU A 19 -4.76 -3.97 12.40
N TYR A 20 -4.78 -5.13 13.07
CA TYR A 20 -5.70 -6.22 12.77
C TYR A 20 -7.16 -5.79 12.92
N GLN A 21 -7.53 -5.17 14.04
CA GLN A 21 -8.90 -4.71 14.28
C GLN A 21 -9.31 -3.59 13.31
N MET A 22 -8.40 -2.69 12.96
CA MET A 22 -8.64 -1.66 11.95
C MET A 22 -8.78 -2.22 10.53
N CYS A 23 -8.16 -3.37 10.25
CA CYS A 23 -8.32 -4.09 8.99
C CYS A 23 -9.68 -4.80 8.94
N LEU A 24 -9.99 -5.59 9.97
CA LEU A 24 -11.27 -6.29 10.10
C LEU A 24 -12.45 -5.33 10.00
N ALA A 25 -12.37 -4.17 10.65
CA ALA A 25 -13.45 -3.20 10.63
C ALA A 25 -13.78 -2.68 9.21
N LYS A 26 -12.84 -2.77 8.26
CA LYS A 26 -12.97 -2.32 6.86
C LYS A 26 -13.38 -3.42 5.89
N GLU A 27 -13.45 -4.68 6.33
CA GLU A 27 -13.89 -5.78 5.48
C GLU A 27 -15.38 -5.67 5.14
N ALA A 28 -15.74 -6.05 3.92
CA ALA A 28 -17.14 -6.02 3.47
C ALA A 28 -17.95 -7.06 4.24
N GLY A 29 -18.99 -6.61 4.95
CA GLY A 29 -19.80 -7.47 5.84
C GLY A 29 -19.30 -7.56 7.28
N ALA A 30 -18.27 -6.80 7.66
CA ALA A 30 -17.84 -6.68 9.05
C ALA A 30 -18.95 -6.07 9.91
N ASP A 31 -19.13 -6.61 11.12
CA ASP A 31 -20.12 -6.14 12.10
C ASP A 31 -20.06 -4.63 12.31
N ASP A 32 -21.17 -4.03 12.73
CA ASP A 32 -21.28 -2.60 13.07
C ASP A 32 -20.45 -2.19 14.31
N ILE A 33 -19.52 -3.04 14.74
CA ILE A 33 -18.70 -2.93 15.93
C ILE A 33 -17.26 -2.60 15.53
N LEU A 34 -16.69 -1.59 16.16
CA LEU A 34 -15.26 -1.31 16.15
C LEU A 34 -14.69 -1.52 17.55
N ASP A 35 -13.92 -2.59 17.73
CA ASP A 35 -13.22 -2.90 18.97
C ASP A 35 -11.73 -2.53 18.88
N ILE A 36 -11.34 -1.49 19.61
CA ILE A 36 -9.95 -1.05 19.79
C ILE A 36 -9.55 -1.08 21.27
N SER A 37 -10.19 -1.95 22.06
CA SER A 37 -9.85 -2.21 23.46
C SER A 37 -8.51 -2.93 23.62
N LYS A 38 -7.88 -2.73 24.79
CA LYS A 38 -6.64 -3.42 25.19
C LYS A 38 -5.46 -3.19 24.22
N CYS A 39 -5.40 -2.00 23.63
CA CYS A 39 -4.39 -1.62 22.64
C CYS A 39 -3.33 -0.65 23.21
N GLU A 40 -3.29 -0.47 24.54
CA GLU A 40 -2.37 0.43 25.25
C GLU A 40 -2.35 1.87 24.67
N LEU A 41 -3.50 2.32 24.15
CA LEU A 41 -3.62 3.59 23.45
C LEU A 41 -3.56 4.76 24.42
N SER A 42 -2.71 5.75 24.11
CA SER A 42 -2.73 7.04 24.80
C SER A 42 -3.76 8.01 24.23
N GLU A 43 -4.05 7.87 22.93
CA GLU A 43 -5.01 8.68 22.18
C GLU A 43 -5.70 7.79 21.14
N ILE A 44 -6.97 8.04 20.85
CA ILE A 44 -7.70 7.30 19.80
C ILE A 44 -7.16 7.75 18.42
N PRO A 45 -6.76 6.81 17.54
CA PRO A 45 -6.21 7.17 16.24
C PRO A 45 -7.28 7.81 15.33
N PHE A 46 -6.87 8.80 14.52
CA PHE A 46 -7.75 9.45 13.54
C PHE A 46 -8.46 8.45 12.61
N GLY A 47 -7.75 7.37 12.25
CA GLY A 47 -8.29 6.29 11.43
C GLY A 47 -9.54 5.63 12.03
N ALA A 48 -9.66 5.55 13.36
CA ALA A 48 -10.85 5.00 14.02
C ALA A 48 -12.07 5.92 13.82
N PHE A 49 -11.91 7.23 14.00
CA PHE A 49 -12.98 8.21 13.75
C PHE A 49 -13.43 8.21 12.28
N ALA A 50 -12.47 8.16 11.35
CA ALA A 50 -12.78 8.07 9.93
C ALA A 50 -13.52 6.77 9.59
N THR A 51 -13.12 5.64 10.20
CA THR A 51 -13.76 4.33 10.00
C THR A 51 -15.19 4.33 10.54
N CYS A 52 -15.42 4.87 11.75
CA CYS A 52 -16.77 5.01 12.30
C CYS A 52 -17.68 5.86 11.41
N LYS A 53 -17.16 6.97 10.86
CA LYS A 53 -17.92 7.86 9.99
C LYS A 53 -18.23 7.24 8.63
N VAL A 54 -17.23 6.66 7.96
CA VAL A 54 -17.35 6.12 6.59
C VAL A 54 -18.15 4.83 6.58
N LEU A 55 -17.95 3.96 7.57
CA LEU A 55 -18.61 2.66 7.65
C LEU A 55 -19.83 2.66 8.58
N GLN A 56 -20.26 3.84 9.06
CA GLN A 56 -21.43 4.06 9.92
C GLN A 56 -21.52 3.05 11.08
N LYS A 57 -20.39 2.81 11.77
CA LYS A 57 -20.34 1.87 12.89
C LYS A 57 -21.29 2.33 14.01
N LYS A 58 -21.96 1.36 14.64
CA LYS A 58 -22.95 1.58 15.71
C LYS A 58 -22.36 1.35 17.10
N VAL A 59 -21.29 0.59 17.21
CA VAL A 59 -20.66 0.25 18.51
C VAL A 59 -19.17 0.58 18.44
N LEU A 60 -18.69 1.34 19.40
CA LEU A 60 -17.27 1.67 19.56
C LEU A 60 -16.81 1.26 20.96
N ILE A 61 -15.87 0.32 20.99
CA ILE A 61 -15.32 -0.26 22.23
C ILE A 61 -13.85 0.14 22.34
N VAL A 62 -13.51 0.88 23.39
CA VAL A 62 -12.17 1.45 23.61
C VAL A 62 -11.68 1.24 25.05
N HIS A 63 -12.25 0.27 25.75
CA HIS A 63 -11.93 0.03 27.15
C HIS A 63 -10.51 -0.52 27.39
N THR A 64 -10.04 -0.45 28.63
CA THR A 64 -8.71 -0.97 29.05
C THR A 64 -7.58 -0.34 28.21
N ASN A 65 -7.54 0.98 28.17
CA ASN A 65 -6.51 1.76 27.50
C ASN A 65 -5.95 2.83 28.46
N VAL A 66 -5.11 3.74 27.96
CA VAL A 66 -4.46 4.80 28.76
C VAL A 66 -4.92 6.18 28.28
N LEU A 67 -6.18 6.29 27.84
CA LEU A 67 -6.72 7.51 27.25
C LEU A 67 -6.91 8.59 28.31
N THR A 68 -6.36 9.78 28.08
CA THR A 68 -6.59 10.96 28.93
C THR A 68 -7.73 11.84 28.43
N SER A 69 -8.02 11.80 27.12
CA SER A 69 -9.12 12.53 26.48
C SER A 69 -9.78 11.70 25.39
N LEU A 70 -11.10 11.85 25.24
CA LEU A 70 -11.86 11.16 24.20
C LEU A 70 -11.50 11.68 22.79
N LEU A 71 -11.25 12.99 22.66
CA LEU A 71 -10.92 13.63 21.40
C LEU A 71 -9.42 13.92 21.30
N PRO A 72 -8.77 13.57 20.17
CA PRO A 72 -7.53 14.19 19.74
C PRO A 72 -7.76 15.68 19.41
N LYS A 73 -6.72 16.51 19.53
CA LYS A 73 -6.78 17.98 19.38
C LYS A 73 -7.29 18.51 18.02
N SER A 74 -7.54 17.64 17.04
CA SER A 74 -7.91 17.99 15.67
C SER A 74 -9.15 17.25 15.14
N CYS A 75 -9.90 16.54 16.00
CA CYS A 75 -11.05 15.72 15.59
C CYS A 75 -12.38 16.27 16.11
N SER A 76 -13.43 16.18 15.28
CA SER A 76 -14.81 16.52 15.66
C SER A 76 -15.60 15.26 16.05
N LEU A 77 -16.38 15.37 17.14
CA LEU A 77 -17.32 14.34 17.62
C LEU A 77 -18.40 13.96 16.61
N LEU A 78 -18.71 14.82 15.64
CA LEU A 78 -19.66 14.53 14.57
C LEU A 78 -19.29 13.27 13.76
N SER A 79 -18.01 12.90 13.77
CA SER A 79 -17.53 11.66 13.14
C SER A 79 -18.09 10.39 13.81
N LEU A 80 -18.60 10.51 15.04
CA LEU A 80 -19.17 9.43 15.85
C LEU A 80 -20.71 9.51 15.95
N ALA A 81 -21.37 10.40 15.21
CA ALA A 81 -22.80 10.67 15.35
C ALA A 81 -23.73 9.45 15.16
N THR A 82 -23.27 8.40 14.46
CA THR A 82 -24.02 7.16 14.22
C THR A 82 -23.90 6.13 15.35
N ILE A 83 -23.03 6.37 16.33
CA ILE A 83 -22.76 5.40 17.40
C ILE A 83 -23.91 5.35 18.40
N LYS A 84 -24.35 4.12 18.67
CA LYS A 84 -25.35 3.76 19.69
C LYS A 84 -24.72 3.29 20.99
N VAL A 85 -23.56 2.64 20.93
CA VAL A 85 -22.87 2.11 22.12
C VAL A 85 -21.44 2.62 22.13
N LEU A 86 -21.09 3.36 23.18
CA LEU A 86 -19.75 3.87 23.42
C LEU A 86 -19.23 3.34 24.74
N ASP A 87 -18.23 2.46 24.68
CA ASP A 87 -17.61 1.85 25.85
C ASP A 87 -16.17 2.35 26.04
N LEU A 88 -15.97 3.10 27.12
CA LEU A 88 -14.73 3.79 27.50
C LEU A 88 -14.24 3.37 28.88
N HIS A 89 -14.74 2.26 29.44
CA HIS A 89 -14.36 1.87 30.80
C HIS A 89 -12.86 1.57 30.96
N ASP A 90 -12.35 1.67 32.18
CA ASP A 90 -10.94 1.34 32.50
C ASP A 90 -9.95 2.16 31.65
N ASN A 91 -10.05 3.48 31.77
CA ASN A 91 -9.20 4.48 31.10
C ASN A 91 -8.79 5.58 32.09
N GLN A 92 -8.15 6.65 31.61
CA GLN A 92 -7.65 7.76 32.45
C GLN A 92 -8.31 9.09 32.08
N LEU A 93 -9.57 9.05 31.62
CA LEU A 93 -10.28 10.24 31.15
C LEU A 93 -10.54 11.19 32.32
N THR A 94 -10.09 12.45 32.19
CA THR A 94 -10.28 13.47 33.24
C THR A 94 -11.53 14.32 33.04
N ALA A 95 -11.96 14.46 31.79
CA ALA A 95 -13.15 15.20 31.40
C ALA A 95 -13.71 14.63 30.08
N LEU A 96 -15.01 14.84 29.87
CA LEU A 96 -15.65 14.65 28.58
C LEU A 96 -15.68 15.96 27.79
N PRO A 97 -15.68 15.90 26.45
CA PRO A 97 -15.88 17.08 25.60
C PRO A 97 -17.27 17.69 25.78
N ASP A 98 -17.35 19.02 25.75
CA ASP A 98 -18.60 19.77 25.88
C ASP A 98 -19.59 19.48 24.74
N ASP A 99 -19.11 18.98 23.60
CA ASP A 99 -19.94 18.64 22.44
C ASP A 99 -20.50 17.20 22.47
N ILE A 100 -20.34 16.43 23.56
CA ILE A 100 -20.79 15.01 23.63
C ILE A 100 -22.28 14.86 23.31
N GLY A 101 -23.10 15.87 23.63
CA GLY A 101 -24.53 15.92 23.32
C GLY A 101 -24.89 15.88 21.83
N GLN A 102 -23.91 15.99 20.93
CA GLN A 102 -24.13 15.83 19.49
C GLN A 102 -24.37 14.36 19.09
N LEU A 103 -24.04 13.40 19.96
CA LEU A 103 -24.24 11.95 19.71
C LEU A 103 -25.69 11.52 19.99
N THR A 104 -26.66 12.11 19.30
CA THR A 104 -28.10 11.94 19.58
C THR A 104 -28.61 10.50 19.41
N ALA A 105 -27.88 9.65 18.68
CA ALA A 105 -28.18 8.23 18.50
C ALA A 105 -27.66 7.32 19.65
N LEU A 106 -26.94 7.88 20.62
CA LEU A 106 -26.29 7.12 21.68
C LEU A 106 -27.32 6.55 22.66
N GLN A 107 -27.24 5.24 22.89
CA GLN A 107 -28.13 4.46 23.77
C GLN A 107 -27.38 3.95 25.01
N VAL A 108 -26.10 3.62 24.88
CA VAL A 108 -25.27 3.13 25.99
C VAL A 108 -23.98 3.93 26.03
N LEU A 109 -23.71 4.53 27.18
CA LEU A 109 -22.46 5.21 27.48
C LEU A 109 -21.85 4.60 28.75
N ASN A 110 -20.74 3.89 28.60
CA ASN A 110 -19.99 3.31 29.72
C ASN A 110 -18.66 4.03 29.89
N MET A 111 -18.44 4.58 31.08
CA MET A 111 -17.23 5.32 31.47
C MET A 111 -16.73 4.89 32.85
N GLU A 112 -17.07 3.68 33.28
CA GLU A 112 -16.63 3.12 34.56
C GLU A 112 -15.09 3.16 34.70
N ARG A 113 -14.56 3.34 35.91
CA ARG A 113 -13.10 3.33 36.19
C ARG A 113 -12.34 4.35 35.36
N ASN A 114 -12.70 5.61 35.51
CA ASN A 114 -12.02 6.75 34.90
C ASN A 114 -11.68 7.80 35.98
N GLN A 115 -11.25 8.99 35.57
CA GLN A 115 -10.86 10.08 36.48
C GLN A 115 -11.73 11.32 36.25
N LEU A 116 -12.98 11.13 35.82
CA LEU A 116 -13.91 12.22 35.50
C LEU A 116 -14.24 13.02 36.75
N THR A 117 -14.12 14.34 36.66
CA THR A 117 -14.40 15.26 37.78
C THR A 117 -15.77 15.95 37.67
N TYR A 118 -16.30 16.06 36.45
CA TYR A 118 -17.64 16.57 36.16
C TYR A 118 -18.18 15.95 34.87
N LEU A 119 -19.50 16.01 34.68
CA LEU A 119 -20.16 15.70 33.42
C LEU A 119 -20.58 17.01 32.72
N PRO A 120 -20.40 17.13 31.39
CA PRO A 120 -20.79 18.33 30.65
C PRO A 120 -22.31 18.47 30.60
N ARG A 121 -22.81 19.72 30.59
CA ARG A 121 -24.26 20.00 30.54
C ARG A 121 -24.93 19.43 29.30
N SER A 122 -24.20 19.32 28.19
CA SER A 122 -24.68 18.75 26.93
C SER A 122 -25.06 17.27 27.01
N ILE A 123 -24.72 16.55 28.09
CA ILE A 123 -25.17 15.17 28.30
C ILE A 123 -26.71 15.06 28.23
N GLY A 124 -27.44 16.10 28.65
CA GLY A 124 -28.91 16.14 28.59
C GLY A 124 -29.49 16.04 27.17
N ASN A 125 -28.71 16.38 26.15
CA ASN A 125 -29.14 16.30 24.75
C ASN A 125 -29.19 14.85 24.21
N LEU A 126 -28.67 13.87 24.95
CA LEU A 126 -28.66 12.45 24.57
C LEU A 126 -30.03 11.80 24.81
N ILE A 127 -31.05 12.27 24.11
CA ILE A 127 -32.46 11.87 24.32
C ILE A 127 -32.73 10.37 24.16
N GLN A 128 -31.87 9.63 23.44
CA GLN A 128 -31.97 8.18 23.23
C GLN A 128 -31.16 7.35 24.24
N LEU A 129 -30.44 7.99 25.17
CA LEU A 129 -29.57 7.29 26.12
C LEU A 129 -30.41 6.48 27.10
N GLN A 130 -30.16 5.18 27.16
CA GLN A 130 -30.83 4.23 28.03
C GLN A 130 -29.97 3.81 29.22
N THR A 131 -28.66 3.72 29.02
CA THR A 131 -27.71 3.31 30.06
C THR A 131 -26.57 4.30 30.15
N LEU A 132 -26.39 4.87 31.34
CA LEU A 132 -25.26 5.73 31.69
C LEU A 132 -24.53 5.12 32.89
N ASN A 133 -23.33 4.59 32.65
CA ASN A 133 -22.47 4.07 33.70
C ASN A 133 -21.26 5.00 33.88
N VAL A 134 -21.18 5.63 35.06
CA VAL A 134 -20.07 6.49 35.49
C VAL A 134 -19.47 6.04 36.82
N LYS A 135 -19.63 4.75 37.13
CA LYS A 135 -19.08 4.12 38.33
C LYS A 135 -17.57 4.33 38.48
N ASP A 136 -17.06 4.43 39.70
CA ASP A 136 -15.61 4.51 40.00
C ASP A 136 -14.95 5.68 39.23
N ASN A 137 -15.39 6.89 39.55
CA ASN A 137 -14.90 8.15 39.01
C ASN A 137 -14.74 9.17 40.16
N ARG A 138 -14.46 10.45 39.85
CA ARG A 138 -14.26 11.53 40.83
C ARG A 138 -15.32 12.62 40.71
N LEU A 139 -16.54 12.25 40.33
CA LEU A 139 -17.64 13.19 40.16
C LEU A 139 -18.09 13.72 41.52
N LYS A 140 -18.23 15.04 41.65
CA LYS A 140 -18.73 15.69 42.87
C LYS A 140 -20.20 16.07 42.78
N GLU A 141 -20.66 16.35 41.57
CA GLU A 141 -22.02 16.78 41.27
C GLU A 141 -22.46 16.23 39.91
N LEU A 142 -23.76 16.09 39.74
CA LEU A 142 -24.39 15.77 38.46
C LEU A 142 -25.07 17.03 37.91
N PRO A 143 -25.01 17.27 36.59
CA PRO A 143 -25.66 18.42 35.98
C PRO A 143 -27.18 18.30 36.05
N ASP A 144 -27.89 19.41 36.24
CA ASP A 144 -29.36 19.45 36.25
C ASP A 144 -29.97 18.97 34.91
N THR A 145 -29.23 19.14 33.81
CA THR A 145 -29.64 18.68 32.47
C THR A 145 -29.75 17.15 32.36
N LEU A 146 -29.27 16.39 33.34
CA LEU A 146 -29.48 14.94 33.38
C LEU A 146 -30.97 14.56 33.47
N GLY A 147 -31.82 15.48 33.95
CA GLY A 147 -33.28 15.36 33.91
C GLY A 147 -33.89 15.33 32.50
N GLU A 148 -33.15 15.77 31.48
CA GLU A 148 -33.63 15.83 30.09
C GLU A 148 -33.47 14.49 29.34
N LEU A 149 -32.79 13.51 29.96
CA LEU A 149 -32.57 12.17 29.40
C LEU A 149 -33.85 11.32 29.45
N ARG A 150 -34.78 11.55 28.50
CA ARG A 150 -36.12 10.94 28.51
C ARG A 150 -36.14 9.43 28.38
N SER A 151 -35.10 8.81 27.83
CA SER A 151 -35.02 7.37 27.59
C SER A 151 -34.18 6.60 28.63
N LEU A 152 -33.66 7.28 29.66
CA LEU A 152 -32.70 6.70 30.59
C LEU A 152 -33.36 5.70 31.54
N ARG A 153 -32.89 4.44 31.48
CA ARG A 153 -33.36 3.33 32.31
C ARG A 153 -32.40 2.98 33.43
N THR A 154 -31.11 3.04 33.14
CA THR A 154 -30.04 2.61 34.06
C THR A 154 -29.05 3.74 34.26
N LEU A 155 -28.87 4.15 35.51
CA LEU A 155 -27.88 5.14 35.92
C LEU A 155 -27.03 4.56 37.05
N ASP A 156 -25.73 4.37 36.80
CA ASP A 156 -24.78 3.97 37.83
C ASP A 156 -23.80 5.10 38.13
N ILE A 157 -23.88 5.61 39.35
CA ILE A 157 -23.05 6.69 39.89
C ILE A 157 -22.30 6.25 41.17
N SER A 158 -22.25 4.95 41.45
CA SER A 158 -21.55 4.39 42.61
C SER A 158 -20.05 4.66 42.56
N GLU A 159 -19.37 4.60 43.69
CA GLU A 159 -17.92 4.81 43.81
C GLU A 159 -17.50 6.19 43.25
N ASN A 160 -18.23 7.25 43.61
CA ASN A 160 -17.94 8.65 43.27
C ASN A 160 -17.98 9.55 44.52
N GLU A 161 -17.67 10.85 44.36
CA GLU A 161 -17.71 11.86 45.44
C GLU A 161 -19.05 12.63 45.48
N ILE A 162 -20.13 12.06 44.92
CA ILE A 162 -21.45 12.70 44.81
C ILE A 162 -22.14 12.68 46.18
N GLN A 163 -22.56 13.85 46.65
CA GLN A 163 -23.33 13.98 47.90
C GLN A 163 -24.78 14.40 47.67
N ARG A 164 -25.11 14.96 46.50
CA ARG A 164 -26.45 15.50 46.21
C ARG A 164 -26.90 15.10 44.82
N LEU A 165 -28.11 14.54 44.71
CA LEU A 165 -28.78 14.35 43.42
C LEU A 165 -29.50 15.63 42.98
N PRO A 166 -29.49 15.95 41.67
CA PRO A 166 -30.25 17.08 41.13
C PRO A 166 -31.74 16.79 41.18
N ARG A 167 -32.55 17.80 41.56
CA ARG A 167 -34.01 17.69 41.59
C ARG A 167 -34.60 17.34 40.23
N MET A 168 -33.93 17.77 39.17
CA MET A 168 -34.34 17.52 37.79
C MET A 168 -34.35 16.04 37.41
N LEU A 169 -33.67 15.16 38.17
CA LEU A 169 -33.73 13.71 37.97
C LEU A 169 -35.15 13.14 38.11
N ALA A 170 -36.06 13.85 38.80
CA ALA A 170 -37.49 13.51 38.87
C ALA A 170 -38.20 13.52 37.50
N HIS A 171 -37.66 14.23 36.50
CA HIS A 171 -38.21 14.30 35.15
C HIS A 171 -37.88 13.06 34.31
N VAL A 172 -36.91 12.23 34.75
CA VAL A 172 -36.58 10.96 34.11
C VAL A 172 -37.58 9.90 34.55
N ARG A 173 -38.70 9.81 33.82
CA ARG A 173 -39.81 8.87 34.14
C ARG A 173 -39.53 7.41 33.77
N THR A 174 -38.46 7.17 33.03
CA THR A 174 -38.09 5.85 32.49
C THR A 174 -37.04 5.13 33.34
N LEU A 175 -36.58 5.70 34.45
CA LEU A 175 -35.49 5.17 35.27
C LEU A 175 -35.92 3.92 36.05
N GLU A 176 -35.38 2.77 35.68
CA GLU A 176 -35.61 1.47 36.31
C GLU A 176 -34.59 1.20 37.42
N THR A 177 -33.32 1.57 37.20
CA THR A 177 -32.23 1.27 38.12
C THR A 177 -31.33 2.50 38.35
N LEU A 178 -31.10 2.81 39.63
CA LEU A 178 -30.18 3.84 40.10
C LEU A 178 -29.23 3.24 41.15
N SER A 179 -27.97 3.10 40.80
CA SER A 179 -26.92 2.63 41.71
C SER A 179 -26.14 3.83 42.26
N LEU A 180 -26.09 3.96 43.59
CA LEU A 180 -25.37 5.02 44.29
C LEU A 180 -24.91 4.57 45.68
N ASP A 181 -23.94 5.28 46.26
CA ASP A 181 -23.43 4.98 47.59
C ASP A 181 -24.29 5.65 48.67
N ALA A 182 -25.30 4.95 49.17
CA ALA A 182 -26.28 5.53 50.10
C ALA A 182 -25.65 6.20 51.34
N LEU A 183 -24.49 5.69 51.82
CA LEU A 183 -23.79 6.21 53.00
C LEU A 183 -23.14 7.59 52.78
N SER A 184 -22.83 7.98 51.54
CA SER A 184 -22.17 9.26 51.23
C SER A 184 -23.16 10.37 50.87
N MET A 185 -24.45 10.03 50.71
CA MET A 185 -25.48 10.96 50.26
C MET A 185 -25.99 11.87 51.38
N VAL A 186 -26.05 13.16 51.08
CA VAL A 186 -26.70 14.20 51.90
C VAL A 186 -28.10 14.51 51.39
N TYR A 187 -28.32 14.39 50.07
CA TYR A 187 -29.63 14.59 49.44
C TYR A 187 -29.78 13.65 48.24
N PRO A 188 -30.77 12.73 48.21
CA PRO A 188 -31.78 12.42 49.23
C PRO A 188 -31.20 11.88 50.55
N PRO A 189 -31.98 11.82 51.64
CA PRO A 189 -31.54 11.24 52.91
C PRO A 189 -31.09 9.78 52.73
N GLN A 190 -30.12 9.37 53.54
CA GLN A 190 -29.54 8.03 53.50
C GLN A 190 -30.59 6.91 53.63
N GLU A 191 -31.65 7.11 54.41
CA GLU A 191 -32.74 6.14 54.55
C GLU A 191 -33.50 5.93 53.24
N VAL A 192 -33.71 7.00 52.48
CA VAL A 192 -34.37 6.95 51.16
C VAL A 192 -33.44 6.30 50.14
N CYS A 193 -32.15 6.64 50.18
CA CYS A 193 -31.15 6.04 49.31
C CYS A 193 -30.99 4.52 49.53
N GLY A 194 -31.06 4.06 50.78
CA GLY A 194 -30.98 2.63 51.12
C GLY A 194 -32.24 1.82 50.77
N ALA A 195 -33.38 2.48 50.57
CA ALA A 195 -34.65 1.83 50.21
C ALA A 195 -34.76 1.49 48.70
N GLY A 196 -33.82 1.97 47.88
CA GLY A 196 -33.72 1.64 46.45
C GLY A 196 -34.26 2.72 45.49
N THR A 197 -34.16 2.45 44.19
CA THR A 197 -34.44 3.40 43.09
C THR A 197 -35.85 4.00 43.16
N GLU A 198 -36.87 3.19 43.46
CA GLU A 198 -38.26 3.64 43.50
C GLU A 198 -38.49 4.67 44.62
N ALA A 199 -37.96 4.41 45.83
CA ALA A 199 -38.07 5.33 46.95
C ALA A 199 -37.37 6.67 46.66
N ILE A 200 -36.20 6.62 46.01
CA ILE A 200 -35.47 7.82 45.57
C ILE A 200 -36.30 8.61 44.56
N GLN A 201 -36.86 7.97 43.53
CA GLN A 201 -37.69 8.65 42.53
C GLN A 201 -38.98 9.22 43.12
N GLN A 202 -39.66 8.49 44.02
CA GLN A 202 -40.84 9.00 44.72
C GLN A 202 -40.51 10.24 45.58
N PHE A 203 -39.39 10.22 46.30
CA PHE A 203 -38.93 11.35 47.10
C PHE A 203 -38.62 12.58 46.22
N LEU A 204 -37.88 12.38 45.12
CA LEU A 204 -37.55 13.47 44.20
C LEU A 204 -38.80 14.04 43.50
N CYS A 205 -39.73 13.18 43.09
CA CYS A 205 -41.02 13.61 42.51
C CYS A 205 -41.82 14.46 43.51
N LYS A 206 -41.92 14.01 44.77
CA LYS A 206 -42.62 14.75 45.83
C LYS A 206 -42.00 16.12 46.10
N GLU A 207 -40.67 16.20 46.19
CA GLU A 207 -39.93 17.46 46.39
C GLU A 207 -40.03 18.42 45.18
N SER A 208 -40.25 17.88 43.99
CA SER A 208 -40.45 18.65 42.75
C SER A 208 -41.91 18.95 42.42
N GLY A 209 -42.88 18.52 43.25
CA GLY A 209 -44.31 18.73 43.00
C GLY A 209 -44.88 17.89 41.85
N LEU A 210 -44.25 16.76 41.54
CA LEU A 210 -44.61 15.85 40.46
C LEU A 210 -45.23 14.56 41.02
N GLU A 211 -46.23 14.01 40.33
CA GLU A 211 -46.72 12.66 40.62
C GLU A 211 -45.74 11.61 40.11
N TYR A 212 -45.45 10.58 40.91
CA TYR A 212 -44.58 9.47 40.54
C TYR A 212 -45.38 8.37 39.80
N TYR A 213 -44.82 7.90 38.69
CA TYR A 213 -45.36 6.79 37.92
C TYR A 213 -44.26 5.74 37.69
N PRO A 214 -44.52 4.44 37.87
CA PRO A 214 -43.55 3.39 37.60
C PRO A 214 -43.12 3.34 36.13
N PRO A 215 -41.86 2.97 35.82
CA PRO A 215 -41.32 2.98 34.45
C PRO A 215 -42.12 2.16 33.42
N SER A 216 -42.83 1.12 33.85
CA SER A 216 -43.64 0.24 32.99
C SER A 216 -44.87 0.92 32.38
N GLN A 217 -45.25 2.13 32.81
CA GLN A 217 -46.41 2.88 32.30
C GLN A 217 -46.06 3.90 31.19
N TYR A 218 -44.77 4.16 30.94
CA TYR A 218 -44.35 5.07 29.88
C TYR A 218 -44.03 4.30 28.59
N LEU A 219 -44.95 4.31 27.62
CA LEU A 219 -44.67 3.90 26.24
C LEU A 219 -43.70 4.92 25.60
N LEU A 220 -42.61 4.41 25.01
CA LEU A 220 -41.61 5.22 24.30
C LEU A 220 -42.27 5.96 23.11
N PRO A 221 -42.04 7.26 22.91
CA PRO A 221 -42.50 8.01 21.73
C PRO A 221 -41.76 7.68 20.42
N VAL A 222 -41.22 6.48 20.27
CA VAL A 222 -40.46 6.10 19.07
C VAL A 222 -41.29 5.09 18.31
N LEU A 223 -42.17 5.57 17.43
CA LEU A 223 -42.62 4.94 16.15
C LEU A 223 -43.86 5.59 15.51
N GLU A 224 -44.33 6.77 15.94
CA GLU A 224 -45.42 7.48 15.25
C GLU A 224 -44.98 8.88 14.85
N GLN A 225 -44.22 8.96 13.75
CA GLN A 225 -44.15 10.17 12.93
C GLN A 225 -43.60 9.79 11.56
N ASP A 226 -44.45 9.17 10.76
CA ASP A 226 -44.40 9.26 9.30
C ASP A 226 -45.84 9.16 8.76
N GLY A 227 -46.33 10.29 8.25
CA GLY A 227 -47.40 10.48 7.26
C GLY A 227 -48.75 9.77 7.43
N ALA A 228 -49.79 10.53 7.81
CA ALA A 228 -51.10 10.46 7.13
C ALA A 228 -52.00 11.63 7.52
N GLU A 229 -52.34 12.46 6.54
CA GLU A 229 -53.49 13.35 6.55
C GLU A 229 -54.80 12.53 6.49
N ASN A 230 -55.84 13.08 7.12
CA ASN A 230 -57.27 12.98 6.77
C ASN A 230 -57.87 11.61 6.40
N SER A 231 -58.75 11.09 7.26
CA SER A 231 -60.17 10.87 6.89
C SER A 231 -61.01 10.46 8.09
N LEU A 232 -62.15 11.12 8.22
CA LEU A 232 -63.26 10.78 9.10
C LEU A 232 -64.06 9.60 8.54
N ASP A 233 -64.73 8.93 9.46
CA ASP A 233 -65.94 8.10 9.33
C ASP A 233 -65.82 6.60 9.03
N SER A 234 -66.05 5.78 10.07
CA SER A 234 -67.10 4.75 10.04
C SER A 234 -67.48 4.22 11.44
N PRO A 235 -68.72 3.72 11.61
CA PRO A 235 -69.39 3.63 12.90
C PRO A 235 -69.38 2.20 13.43
N ASP A 236 -68.49 1.90 14.37
CA ASP A 236 -68.62 0.71 15.21
C ASP A 236 -68.22 1.06 16.65
N GLY A 237 -69.14 0.78 17.58
CA GLY A 237 -69.06 1.16 18.97
C GLY A 237 -67.82 0.60 19.70
N PRO A 238 -67.38 1.25 20.78
CA PRO A 238 -66.09 1.00 21.42
C PRO A 238 -65.96 -0.37 22.12
N THR A 239 -67.05 -1.11 22.29
CA THR A 239 -67.06 -2.36 23.08
C THR A 239 -66.72 -3.61 22.26
N ASP A 240 -67.02 -3.64 20.95
CA ASP A 240 -66.77 -4.82 20.10
C ASP A 240 -65.34 -4.82 19.51
N ARG A 241 -64.68 -3.65 19.50
CA ARG A 241 -63.26 -3.49 19.16
C ARG A 241 -62.33 -4.10 20.21
N LEU A 242 -62.65 -3.97 21.49
CA LEU A 242 -61.80 -4.45 22.59
C LEU A 242 -61.70 -6.00 22.63
N CYS A 243 -62.79 -6.71 22.37
CA CYS A 243 -62.76 -8.19 22.38
C CYS A 243 -62.04 -8.78 21.16
N ARG A 244 -62.15 -8.17 19.97
CA ARG A 244 -61.33 -8.57 18.80
C ARG A 244 -59.86 -8.21 18.97
N GLU A 245 -59.56 -7.04 19.54
CA GLU A 245 -58.19 -6.61 19.80
C GLU A 245 -57.51 -7.50 20.85
N GLU A 246 -58.22 -8.01 21.86
CA GLU A 246 -57.68 -8.97 22.83
C GLU A 246 -57.34 -10.34 22.20
N GLU A 247 -58.20 -10.89 21.34
CA GLU A 247 -57.92 -12.14 20.62
C GLU A 247 -56.81 -11.96 19.58
N GLU A 248 -56.75 -10.82 18.88
CA GLU A 248 -55.66 -10.48 17.98
C GLU A 248 -54.34 -10.25 18.73
N TRP A 249 -54.37 -9.64 19.92
CA TRP A 249 -53.19 -9.48 20.77
C TRP A 249 -52.68 -10.81 21.32
N GLN A 250 -53.57 -11.70 21.77
CA GLN A 250 -53.19 -13.05 22.22
C GLN A 250 -52.57 -13.87 21.08
N ASN A 251 -53.12 -13.79 19.88
CA ASN A 251 -52.56 -14.45 18.70
C ASN A 251 -51.21 -13.83 18.30
N ARG A 252 -51.08 -12.50 18.29
CA ARG A 252 -49.81 -11.82 18.03
C ARG A 252 -48.75 -12.11 19.09
N PHE A 253 -49.14 -12.26 20.36
CA PHE A 253 -48.24 -12.62 21.45
C PHE A 253 -47.76 -14.07 21.32
N SER A 254 -48.65 -15.00 21.01
CA SER A 254 -48.29 -16.39 20.74
C SER A 254 -47.39 -16.53 19.50
N ASP A 255 -47.67 -15.77 18.45
CA ASP A 255 -46.81 -15.72 17.26
C ASP A 255 -45.45 -15.07 17.54
N TYR A 256 -45.40 -14.08 18.42
CA TYR A 256 -44.16 -13.48 18.89
C TYR A 256 -43.33 -14.47 19.72
N GLU A 257 -43.94 -15.22 20.64
CA GLU A 257 -43.27 -16.27 21.41
C GLU A 257 -42.72 -17.37 20.49
N LYS A 258 -43.51 -17.85 19.53
CA LYS A 258 -43.04 -18.83 18.54
C LYS A 258 -41.88 -18.32 17.70
N ARG A 259 -41.92 -17.07 17.23
CA ARG A 259 -40.80 -16.46 16.48
C ARG A 259 -39.58 -16.25 17.36
N LYS A 260 -39.75 -15.94 18.65
CA LYS A 260 -38.66 -15.80 19.62
C LYS A 260 -37.99 -17.15 19.88
N GLU A 261 -38.78 -18.21 20.09
CA GLU A 261 -38.28 -19.57 20.24
C GLU A 261 -37.58 -20.05 18.96
N GLN A 262 -38.15 -19.79 17.79
CA GLN A 262 -37.55 -20.14 16.51
C GLN A 262 -36.22 -19.43 16.28
N LYS A 263 -36.13 -18.12 16.56
CA LYS A 263 -34.86 -17.38 16.50
C LYS A 263 -33.83 -17.87 17.54
N MET A 264 -34.29 -18.30 18.71
CA MET A 264 -33.41 -18.88 19.73
C MET A 264 -32.84 -20.23 19.25
N LEU A 265 -33.66 -21.07 18.62
CA LEU A 265 -33.25 -22.33 18.00
C LEU A 265 -32.27 -22.11 16.84
N GLU A 266 -32.57 -21.16 15.94
CA GLU A 266 -31.69 -20.78 14.84
C GLU A 266 -30.33 -20.27 15.34
N LYS A 267 -30.34 -19.48 16.43
CA LYS A 267 -29.11 -19.02 17.10
C LYS A 267 -28.31 -20.19 17.67
N LEU A 268 -28.95 -21.13 18.36
CA LEU A 268 -28.31 -22.34 18.89
C LEU A 268 -27.73 -23.23 17.79
N GLU A 269 -28.43 -23.36 16.66
CA GLU A 269 -27.94 -24.10 15.49
C GLU A 269 -26.79 -23.40 14.79
N PHE A 270 -26.80 -22.06 14.75
CA PHE A 270 -25.69 -21.27 14.23
C PHE A 270 -24.45 -21.40 15.12
N GLU A 271 -24.60 -21.29 16.44
CA GLU A 271 -23.53 -21.49 17.42
C GLU A 271 -22.94 -22.91 17.30
N ARG A 272 -23.77 -23.95 17.19
CA ARG A 272 -23.27 -25.32 16.95
C ARG A 272 -22.48 -25.46 15.65
N ARG A 273 -22.95 -24.85 14.57
CA ARG A 273 -22.25 -24.89 13.27
C ARG A 273 -20.92 -24.15 13.34
N LEU A 274 -20.87 -23.02 14.04
CA LEU A 274 -19.64 -22.27 14.26
C LEU A 274 -18.64 -23.07 15.11
N GLU A 275 -19.10 -23.70 16.20
CA GLU A 275 -18.25 -24.57 17.02
C GLU A 275 -17.70 -25.77 16.24
N LEU A 276 -18.53 -26.39 15.39
CA LEU A 276 -18.10 -27.47 14.49
C LEU A 276 -17.03 -26.98 13.52
N GLY A 277 -17.25 -25.86 12.84
CA GLY A 277 -16.28 -25.27 11.93
C GLY A 277 -14.96 -24.88 12.63
N GLN A 278 -15.03 -24.32 13.84
CA GLN A 278 -13.85 -24.03 14.65
C GLN A 278 -13.09 -25.30 15.05
N ARG A 279 -13.80 -26.38 15.41
CA ARG A 279 -13.18 -27.68 15.73
C ARG A 279 -12.51 -28.31 14.51
N GLU A 280 -13.17 -28.30 13.36
CA GLU A 280 -12.59 -28.81 12.10
C GLU A 280 -11.34 -28.00 11.72
N HIS A 281 -11.39 -26.67 11.82
CA HIS A 281 -10.24 -25.82 11.56
C HIS A 281 -9.09 -26.09 12.54
N ALA A 282 -9.39 -26.26 13.83
CA ALA A 282 -8.39 -26.62 14.85
C ALA A 282 -7.75 -27.99 14.58
N GLN A 283 -8.54 -28.98 14.14
CA GLN A 283 -8.03 -30.30 13.76
C GLN A 283 -7.13 -30.23 12.54
N LEU A 284 -7.52 -29.49 11.49
CA LEU A 284 -6.68 -29.30 10.30
C LEU A 284 -5.37 -28.58 10.64
N LEU A 285 -5.42 -27.57 11.53
CA LEU A 285 -4.23 -26.87 12.00
C LEU A 285 -3.30 -27.83 12.78
N GLN A 286 -3.87 -28.67 13.63
CA GLN A 286 -3.12 -29.67 14.40
C GLN A 286 -2.47 -30.70 13.47
N GLN A 287 -3.18 -31.20 12.45
CA GLN A 287 -2.64 -32.13 11.45
C GLN A 287 -1.53 -31.47 10.60
N SER A 288 -1.70 -30.20 10.22
CA SER A 288 -0.66 -29.46 9.51
C SER A 288 0.58 -29.27 10.38
N ASN A 289 0.40 -28.97 11.67
CA ASN A 289 1.52 -28.83 12.60
C ASN A 289 2.22 -30.17 12.85
N SER A 290 1.49 -31.28 13.01
CA SER A 290 2.12 -32.60 13.17
C SER A 290 2.92 -33.01 11.93
N GLN A 291 2.41 -32.75 10.72
CA GLN A 291 3.16 -32.98 9.49
C GLN A 291 4.41 -32.11 9.38
N LYS A 292 4.34 -30.84 9.80
CA LYS A 292 5.51 -29.96 9.87
C LYS A 292 6.55 -30.48 10.85
N ASP A 293 6.12 -30.95 12.02
CA ASP A 293 7.02 -31.50 13.03
C ASP A 293 7.73 -32.77 12.54
N GLU A 294 7.00 -33.67 11.86
CA GLU A 294 7.59 -34.86 11.21
C GLU A 294 8.64 -34.48 10.14
N ILE A 295 8.34 -33.48 9.29
CA ILE A 295 9.28 -32.99 8.28
C ILE A 295 10.51 -32.36 8.96
N LEU A 296 10.32 -31.55 10.00
CA LEU A 296 11.43 -30.95 10.74
C LEU A 296 12.31 -32.01 11.40
N GLN A 297 11.71 -33.08 11.93
CA GLN A 297 12.44 -34.19 12.53
C GLN A 297 13.26 -34.96 11.49
N THR A 298 12.69 -35.27 10.33
CA THR A 298 13.43 -35.93 9.23
C THR A 298 14.56 -35.06 8.69
N VAL A 299 14.35 -33.76 8.54
CA VAL A 299 15.43 -32.82 8.14
C VAL A 299 16.54 -32.78 9.16
N LYS A 300 16.21 -32.78 10.47
CA LYS A 300 17.19 -32.80 11.55
C LYS A 300 18.03 -34.09 11.55
N GLU A 301 17.40 -35.23 11.32
CA GLU A 301 18.09 -36.53 11.23
C GLU A 301 19.04 -36.57 10.02
N GLU A 302 18.61 -36.08 8.87
CA GLU A 302 19.45 -35.98 7.67
C GLU A 302 20.62 -35.00 7.85
N GLN A 303 20.40 -33.86 8.50
CA GLN A 303 21.49 -32.94 8.86
C GLN A 303 22.51 -33.62 9.78
N SER A 304 22.06 -34.32 10.83
CA SER A 304 22.96 -35.02 11.74
C SER A 304 23.77 -36.10 11.01
N ARG A 305 23.15 -36.84 10.09
CA ARG A 305 23.84 -37.86 9.27
C ARG A 305 24.90 -37.23 8.36
N LEU A 306 24.59 -36.09 7.73
CA LEU A 306 25.54 -35.37 6.88
C LEU A 306 26.72 -34.80 7.69
N GLU A 307 26.45 -34.21 8.85
CA GLU A 307 27.50 -33.71 9.75
C GLU A 307 28.42 -34.83 10.24
N GLN A 308 27.86 -35.99 10.61
CA GLN A 308 28.64 -37.16 10.98
C GLN A 308 29.53 -37.62 9.81
N GLY A 309 28.96 -37.78 8.61
CA GLY A 309 29.71 -38.18 7.42
C GLY A 309 30.84 -37.20 7.05
N LEU A 310 30.58 -35.88 7.16
CA LEU A 310 31.61 -34.86 6.96
C LEU A 310 32.72 -34.96 8.02
N SER A 311 32.36 -35.17 9.28
CA SER A 311 33.34 -35.31 10.36
C SER A 311 34.23 -36.56 10.22
N GLU A 312 33.66 -37.67 9.76
CA GLU A 312 34.39 -38.91 9.49
C GLU A 312 35.34 -38.74 8.30
N HIS A 313 34.86 -38.13 7.22
CA HIS A 313 35.68 -37.84 6.06
C HIS A 313 36.85 -36.90 6.40
N GLN A 314 36.60 -35.87 7.21
CA GLN A 314 37.63 -34.96 7.67
C GLN A 314 38.69 -35.69 8.53
N ARG A 315 38.27 -36.57 9.44
CA ARG A 315 39.19 -37.40 10.24
C ARG A 315 40.04 -38.31 9.37
N PHE A 316 39.46 -38.90 8.32
CA PHE A 316 40.18 -39.73 7.37
C PHE A 316 41.25 -38.93 6.61
N LEU A 317 40.90 -37.76 6.07
CA LEU A 317 41.84 -36.88 5.39
C LEU A 317 42.97 -36.41 6.31
N ASP A 318 42.67 -36.08 7.57
CA ASP A 318 43.68 -35.69 8.56
C ASP A 318 44.62 -36.85 8.94
N ALA A 319 44.12 -38.10 8.90
CA ALA A 319 44.94 -39.28 9.12
C ALA A 319 45.86 -39.57 7.93
N GLU A 320 45.35 -39.49 6.70
CA GLU A 320 46.13 -39.60 5.47
C GLU A 320 47.22 -38.53 5.39
N ARG A 321 46.87 -37.26 5.69
CA ARG A 321 47.83 -36.16 5.71
C ARG A 321 48.96 -36.41 6.69
N ARG A 322 48.65 -36.88 7.91
CA ARG A 322 49.66 -37.24 8.91
C ARG A 322 50.56 -38.38 8.44
N ARG A 323 49.98 -39.42 7.84
CA ARG A 323 50.74 -40.53 7.28
C ARG A 323 51.72 -40.07 6.20
N LEU A 324 51.29 -39.21 5.29
CA LEU A 324 52.14 -38.65 4.23
C LEU A 324 53.25 -37.77 4.80
N GLN A 325 52.96 -36.95 5.82
CA GLN A 325 53.97 -36.15 6.51
C GLN A 325 55.02 -37.01 7.21
N GLU A 326 54.62 -38.10 7.86
CA GLU A 326 55.56 -39.03 8.49
C GLU A 326 56.46 -39.73 7.46
N GLN A 327 55.89 -40.14 6.33
CA GLN A 327 56.65 -40.73 5.21
C GLN A 327 57.66 -39.72 4.64
N LEU A 328 57.24 -38.48 4.39
CA LEU A 328 58.14 -37.41 3.94
C LEU A 328 59.29 -37.20 4.91
N LYS A 329 58.99 -37.07 6.20
CA LYS A 329 60.00 -36.90 7.24
C LYS A 329 61.00 -38.06 7.28
N GLN A 330 60.52 -39.29 7.13
CA GLN A 330 61.38 -40.47 7.09
C GLN A 330 62.26 -40.49 5.83
N THR A 331 61.72 -40.10 4.68
CA THR A 331 62.52 -39.96 3.45
C THR A 331 63.58 -38.87 3.55
N GLU A 332 63.25 -37.72 4.14
CA GLU A 332 64.20 -36.63 4.39
C GLU A 332 65.35 -37.11 5.30
N GLN A 333 65.03 -37.78 6.41
CA GLN A 333 66.04 -38.35 7.31
C GLN A 333 66.94 -39.37 6.59
N ASN A 334 66.36 -40.25 5.77
CA ASN A 334 67.13 -41.22 4.99
C ASN A 334 68.07 -40.53 3.99
N ILE A 335 67.60 -39.47 3.31
CA ILE A 335 68.40 -38.67 2.39
C ILE A 335 69.55 -37.98 3.15
N SER A 336 69.25 -37.31 4.27
CA SER A 336 70.26 -36.65 5.11
C SER A 336 71.34 -37.63 5.58
N ASN A 337 70.95 -38.82 6.04
CA ASN A 337 71.87 -39.86 6.45
C ASN A 337 72.77 -40.34 5.29
N ARG A 338 72.20 -40.47 4.09
CA ARG A 338 72.95 -40.90 2.90
C ARG A 338 73.94 -39.83 2.43
N ILE A 339 73.54 -38.55 2.46
CA ILE A 339 74.44 -37.42 2.21
C ILE A 339 75.60 -37.41 3.21
N GLN A 340 75.32 -37.62 4.49
CA GLN A 340 76.35 -37.66 5.52
C GLN A 340 77.37 -38.81 5.30
N LYS A 341 76.89 -40.00 4.90
CA LYS A 341 77.77 -41.12 4.52
C LYS A 341 78.65 -40.80 3.31
N LEU A 342 78.07 -40.21 2.25
CA LEU A 342 78.82 -39.81 1.06
C LEU A 342 79.91 -38.78 1.37
N LEU A 343 79.62 -37.81 2.24
CA LEU A 343 80.60 -36.83 2.70
C LEU A 343 81.75 -37.50 3.48
N GLN A 344 81.46 -38.49 4.33
CA GLN A 344 82.48 -39.25 5.04
C GLN A 344 83.35 -40.10 4.10
N GLU A 345 82.77 -40.76 3.10
CA GLU A 345 83.51 -41.52 2.09
C GLU A 345 84.40 -40.62 1.25
N ASN A 346 83.92 -39.45 0.84
CA ASN A 346 84.72 -38.48 0.09
C ASN A 346 85.93 -37.98 0.92
N GLN A 347 85.74 -37.73 2.22
CA GLN A 347 86.84 -37.40 3.12
C GLN A 347 87.86 -38.54 3.26
N ARG A 348 87.40 -39.80 3.32
CA ARG A 348 88.30 -40.98 3.35
C ARG A 348 89.09 -41.13 2.05
N GLN A 349 88.44 -40.97 0.90
CA GLN A 349 89.10 -41.01 -0.41
C GLN A 349 90.16 -39.93 -0.54
N LYS A 350 89.88 -38.70 -0.07
CA LYS A 350 90.86 -37.62 -0.06
C LYS A 350 92.11 -37.96 0.76
N LYS A 351 91.92 -38.51 1.98
CA LYS A 351 93.03 -38.98 2.82
C LYS A 351 93.83 -40.13 2.16
N SER A 352 93.15 -41.08 1.52
CA SER A 352 93.83 -42.18 0.80
C SER A 352 94.63 -41.67 -0.40
N SER A 353 94.12 -40.66 -1.12
CA SER A 353 94.83 -40.03 -2.24
C SER A 353 96.10 -39.30 -1.78
N GLU A 354 96.04 -38.63 -0.63
CA GLU A 354 97.20 -37.97 -0.01
C GLU A 354 98.28 -39.00 0.39
N ILE A 355 97.89 -40.14 0.96
CA ILE A 355 98.83 -41.24 1.29
C ILE A 355 99.50 -41.81 0.04
N LEU A 356 98.73 -42.08 -1.02
CA LEU A 356 99.28 -42.61 -2.28
C LEU A 356 100.27 -41.65 -2.94
N LYS A 357 100.01 -40.34 -2.92
CA LYS A 357 100.96 -39.32 -3.40
C LYS A 357 102.25 -39.32 -2.61
N SER A 358 102.19 -39.57 -1.29
CA SER A 358 103.39 -39.67 -0.46
C SER A 358 104.25 -40.89 -0.82
N LEU A 359 103.62 -42.04 -1.06
CA LEU A 359 104.31 -43.27 -1.43
C LEU A 359 104.96 -43.19 -2.82
N GLU A 360 104.29 -42.56 -3.79
CA GLU A 360 104.84 -42.35 -5.13
C GLU A 360 106.10 -41.46 -5.09
N ASN A 361 106.10 -40.42 -4.24
CA ASN A 361 107.27 -39.58 -4.03
C ASN A 361 108.46 -40.35 -3.42
N GLU A 362 108.22 -41.35 -2.56
CA GLU A 362 109.28 -42.21 -2.05
C GLU A 362 109.80 -43.19 -3.11
N ARG A 363 108.90 -43.77 -3.92
CA ARG A 363 109.27 -44.65 -5.05
C ARG A 363 110.21 -43.94 -6.04
N ILE A 364 109.88 -42.70 -6.43
CA ILE A 364 110.70 -41.90 -7.35
C ILE A 364 112.11 -41.68 -6.79
N ARG A 365 112.25 -41.44 -5.48
CA ARG A 365 113.57 -41.33 -4.84
C ARG A 365 114.36 -42.64 -4.90
N MET A 366 113.69 -43.78 -4.76
CA MET A 366 114.33 -45.09 -4.79
C MET A 366 114.76 -45.50 -6.21
N GLU A 367 113.97 -45.15 -7.24
CA GLU A 367 114.32 -45.37 -8.64
C GLU A 367 115.56 -44.57 -9.08
N GLN A 368 115.73 -43.33 -8.58
CA GLN A 368 116.93 -42.52 -8.84
C GLN A 368 118.21 -43.15 -8.25
N LEU A 369 118.11 -43.79 -7.08
CA LEU A 369 119.22 -44.54 -6.48
C LEU A 369 119.58 -45.78 -7.30
N MET A 370 118.58 -46.44 -7.89
CA MET A 370 118.75 -47.67 -8.64
C MET A 370 119.39 -47.44 -10.02
N SER A 371 119.10 -46.33 -10.70
CA SER A 371 119.70 -46.03 -12.01
C SER A 371 121.23 -45.84 -11.92
N ILE A 372 121.72 -45.32 -10.80
CA ILE A 372 123.16 -45.14 -10.53
C ILE A 372 123.89 -46.50 -10.47
N THR A 373 123.22 -47.54 -9.96
CA THR A 373 123.79 -48.90 -9.86
C THR A 373 123.74 -49.68 -11.19
N GLN A 374 122.83 -49.29 -12.10
CA GLN A 374 122.61 -50.01 -13.35
C GLN A 374 123.67 -49.68 -14.41
N GLU A 375 124.21 -48.46 -14.41
CA GLU A 375 125.26 -47.99 -15.32
C GLU A 375 126.58 -48.80 -15.20
N GLU A 376 126.88 -49.33 -14.00
CA GLU A 376 128.05 -50.18 -13.76
C GLU A 376 127.92 -51.59 -14.39
N THR A 377 126.69 -52.09 -14.52
CA THR A 377 126.43 -53.47 -14.98
C THR A 377 126.38 -53.62 -16.50
N GLU A 378 126.11 -52.53 -17.24
CA GLU A 378 125.98 -52.57 -18.70
C GLU A 378 127.32 -52.71 -19.45
N ASN A 379 128.46 -52.42 -18.81
CA ASN A 379 129.79 -52.55 -19.43
C ASN A 379 130.21 -54.01 -19.72
N LEU A 380 129.57 -55.00 -19.08
CA LEU A 380 129.95 -56.42 -19.22
C LEU A 380 129.19 -57.19 -20.31
N ARG A 381 128.08 -56.66 -20.83
CA ARG A 381 127.15 -57.43 -21.70
C ARG A 381 127.38 -57.33 -23.20
N ARG A 382 128.36 -56.53 -23.66
CA ARG A 382 128.63 -56.35 -25.12
C ARG A 382 129.33 -57.53 -25.80
N ARG A 383 129.75 -58.58 -25.09
CA ARG A 383 130.44 -59.76 -25.65
C ARG A 383 129.54 -60.91 -26.09
N GLU A 384 128.27 -60.94 -25.69
CA GLU A 384 127.42 -62.14 -25.88
C GLU A 384 126.53 -62.09 -27.13
N ILE A 385 126.51 -60.94 -27.82
CA ILE A 385 125.60 -60.67 -28.96
C ILE A 385 125.87 -61.58 -30.17
N ALA A 386 127.07 -62.16 -30.30
CA ALA A 386 127.41 -63.07 -31.41
C ALA A 386 126.79 -64.47 -31.31
N SER A 387 126.27 -64.86 -30.13
CA SER A 387 125.62 -66.16 -29.92
C SER A 387 124.13 -66.17 -30.32
N ALA A 388 123.50 -65.01 -30.42
CA ALA A 388 122.03 -64.90 -30.53
C ALA A 388 121.50 -65.15 -31.95
N MET A 389 122.32 -64.99 -33.00
CA MET A 389 121.86 -65.17 -34.38
C MET A 389 121.60 -66.63 -34.77
N GLN A 390 122.05 -67.60 -33.96
CA GLN A 390 121.78 -69.02 -34.17
C GLN A 390 120.42 -69.45 -33.59
N GLN A 391 119.79 -68.63 -32.72
CA GLN A 391 118.48 -68.89 -32.09
C GLN A 391 117.25 -68.47 -32.92
N MET A 392 117.40 -67.63 -33.95
CA MET A 392 116.27 -67.14 -34.75
C MET A 392 115.52 -68.23 -35.53
N LEU A 393 116.15 -69.38 -35.81
CA LEU A 393 115.48 -70.49 -36.52
C LEU A 393 114.63 -71.37 -35.58
N THR A 394 114.84 -71.31 -34.26
CA THR A 394 113.95 -71.91 -33.25
C THR A 394 112.74 -71.04 -32.91
N GLU A 395 112.72 -69.76 -33.28
CA GLU A 395 111.61 -68.82 -33.00
C GLU A 395 110.41 -68.98 -33.95
N SER A 396 110.64 -69.47 -35.17
CA SER A 396 109.58 -69.64 -36.17
C SER A 396 108.46 -70.61 -35.72
N CYS A 397 108.81 -71.71 -35.04
CA CYS A 397 107.83 -72.65 -34.49
C CYS A 397 107.14 -72.13 -33.21
N LYS A 398 107.82 -71.31 -32.41
CA LYS A 398 107.23 -70.66 -31.22
C LYS A 398 106.21 -69.58 -31.62
N SER A 399 106.50 -68.84 -32.69
CA SER A 399 105.63 -67.78 -33.20
C SER A 399 104.26 -68.32 -33.67
N ARG A 400 104.23 -69.49 -34.30
CA ARG A 400 102.98 -70.13 -34.75
C ARG A 400 102.10 -70.63 -33.58
N LEU A 401 102.71 -71.12 -32.49
CA LEU A 401 101.97 -71.50 -31.27
C LEU A 401 101.43 -70.28 -30.51
N ILE A 402 102.21 -69.19 -30.45
CA ILE A 402 101.77 -67.93 -29.84
C ILE A 402 100.62 -67.32 -30.63
N GLN A 403 100.66 -67.37 -31.97
CA GLN A 403 99.59 -66.85 -32.82
C GLN A 403 98.27 -67.60 -32.61
N MET A 404 98.29 -68.94 -32.51
CA MET A 404 97.09 -69.73 -32.20
C MET A 404 96.54 -69.46 -30.80
N ALA A 405 97.42 -69.28 -29.80
CA ALA A 405 97.00 -68.91 -28.44
C ALA A 405 96.40 -67.48 -28.41
N TYR A 406 96.99 -66.54 -29.14
CA TYR A 406 96.51 -65.15 -29.23
C TYR A 406 95.17 -65.07 -29.96
N GLU A 407 95.00 -65.84 -31.04
CA GLU A 407 93.73 -65.93 -31.78
C GLU A 407 92.62 -66.58 -30.94
N SER A 408 92.93 -67.63 -30.17
CA SER A 408 92.00 -68.26 -29.24
C SER A 408 91.60 -67.34 -28.08
N GLN A 409 92.56 -66.63 -27.49
CA GLN A 409 92.29 -65.69 -26.40
C GLN A 409 91.49 -64.47 -26.90
N ARG A 410 91.77 -63.99 -28.13
CA ARG A 410 90.97 -62.95 -28.79
C ARG A 410 89.54 -63.42 -29.08
N GLN A 411 89.36 -64.64 -29.58
CA GLN A 411 88.02 -65.21 -29.81
C GLN A 411 87.24 -65.34 -28.50
N ASN A 412 87.86 -65.82 -27.41
CA ASN A 412 87.23 -65.90 -26.09
C ASN A 412 86.85 -64.52 -25.54
N LEU A 413 87.72 -63.51 -25.66
CA LEU A 413 87.41 -62.15 -25.23
C LEU A 413 86.27 -61.53 -26.06
N VAL A 414 86.25 -61.74 -27.38
CA VAL A 414 85.16 -61.29 -28.24
C VAL A 414 83.86 -62.00 -27.86
N GLN A 415 83.89 -63.31 -27.60
CA GLN A 415 82.72 -64.08 -27.22
C GLN A 415 82.18 -63.70 -25.82
N GLN A 416 83.06 -63.41 -24.86
CA GLN A 416 82.69 -62.86 -23.55
C GLN A 416 82.11 -61.44 -23.66
N ALA A 417 82.69 -60.58 -24.51
CA ALA A 417 82.16 -59.25 -24.76
C ALA A 417 80.78 -59.31 -25.43
N CYS A 418 80.60 -60.17 -26.45
CA CYS A 418 79.31 -60.36 -27.14
C CYS A 418 78.23 -60.95 -26.22
N SER A 419 78.57 -61.92 -25.36
CA SER A 419 77.61 -62.48 -24.38
C SER A 419 77.23 -61.47 -23.30
N SER A 420 78.20 -60.73 -22.76
CA SER A 420 77.94 -59.65 -21.80
C SER A 420 77.08 -58.53 -22.41
N MET A 421 77.31 -58.16 -23.67
CA MET A 421 76.47 -57.20 -24.39
C MET A 421 75.05 -57.73 -24.60
N ALA A 422 74.89 -59.00 -24.98
CA ALA A 422 73.57 -59.62 -25.14
C ALA A 422 72.79 -59.66 -23.81
N ASP A 423 73.45 -60.00 -22.70
CA ASP A 423 72.83 -59.99 -21.36
C ASP A 423 72.41 -58.58 -20.93
N MET A 424 73.21 -57.57 -21.27
CA MET A 424 72.88 -56.17 -20.99
C MET A 424 71.73 -55.69 -21.86
N ASP A 425 71.71 -56.03 -23.15
CA ASP A 425 70.60 -55.71 -24.06
C ASP A 425 69.29 -56.38 -23.60
N GLU A 426 69.34 -57.63 -23.12
CA GLU A 426 68.17 -58.34 -22.59
C GLU A 426 67.63 -57.67 -21.31
N ARG A 427 68.51 -57.24 -20.41
CA ARG A 427 68.14 -56.44 -19.22
C ARG A 427 67.56 -55.08 -19.59
N PHE A 428 68.12 -54.41 -20.60
CA PHE A 428 67.58 -53.15 -21.10
C PHE A 428 66.19 -53.34 -21.72
N GLN A 429 65.98 -54.40 -22.49
CA GLN A 429 64.66 -54.74 -23.02
C GLN A 429 63.64 -55.04 -21.90
N GLN A 430 64.05 -55.75 -20.85
CA GLN A 430 63.18 -55.99 -19.69
C GLN A 430 62.78 -54.68 -18.99
N ILE A 431 63.73 -53.78 -18.72
CA ILE A 431 63.45 -52.48 -18.10
C ILE A 431 62.51 -51.64 -18.99
N LEU A 432 62.76 -51.60 -20.31
CA LEU A 432 61.89 -50.90 -21.25
C LEU A 432 60.48 -51.49 -21.27
N SER A 433 60.35 -52.82 -21.20
CA SER A 433 59.05 -53.50 -21.15
C SER A 433 58.27 -53.17 -19.87
N TRP A 434 58.95 -53.12 -18.71
CA TRP A 434 58.33 -52.72 -17.44
C TRP A 434 57.93 -51.25 -17.45
N GLN A 435 58.78 -50.36 -17.95
CA GLN A 435 58.46 -48.95 -18.06
C GLN A 435 57.26 -48.71 -18.99
N GLN A 436 57.17 -49.46 -20.08
CA GLN A 436 56.03 -49.40 -21.01
C GLN A 436 54.75 -49.96 -20.38
N MET A 437 54.84 -51.02 -19.57
CA MET A 437 53.70 -51.52 -18.79
C MET A 437 53.21 -50.51 -17.75
N ASP A 438 54.12 -49.88 -17.00
CA ASP A 438 53.77 -48.86 -16.00
C ASP A 438 53.16 -47.61 -16.67
N GLN A 439 53.71 -47.18 -17.81
CA GLN A 439 53.12 -46.11 -18.61
C GLN A 439 51.72 -46.46 -19.11
N ASN A 440 51.52 -47.66 -19.67
CA ASN A 440 50.21 -48.11 -20.13
C ASN A 440 49.20 -48.21 -18.98
N LYS A 441 49.64 -48.63 -17.79
CA LYS A 441 48.81 -48.71 -16.59
C LYS A 441 48.40 -47.31 -16.10
N ALA A 442 49.34 -46.37 -16.06
CA ALA A 442 49.07 -44.97 -15.73
C ALA A 442 48.11 -44.32 -16.74
N ILE A 443 48.33 -44.53 -18.04
CA ILE A 443 47.43 -44.04 -19.10
C ILE A 443 46.03 -44.62 -18.94
N SER A 444 45.91 -45.92 -18.65
CA SER A 444 44.62 -46.59 -18.43
C SER A 444 43.88 -46.03 -17.22
N GLN A 445 44.59 -45.76 -16.12
CA GLN A 445 44.01 -45.12 -14.93
C GLN A 445 43.53 -43.70 -15.23
N ILE A 446 44.33 -42.89 -15.92
CA ILE A 446 43.95 -41.51 -16.30
C ILE A 446 42.71 -41.52 -17.21
N LEU A 447 42.65 -42.44 -18.18
CA LEU A 447 41.49 -42.58 -19.06
C LEU A 447 40.24 -43.02 -18.30
N GLN A 448 40.38 -43.93 -17.33
CA GLN A 448 39.28 -44.38 -16.49
C GLN A 448 38.78 -43.27 -15.56
N GLU A 449 39.67 -42.51 -14.94
CA GLU A 449 39.33 -41.34 -14.13
C GLU A 449 38.63 -40.26 -14.98
N SER A 450 39.15 -39.98 -16.19
CA SER A 450 38.51 -39.05 -17.13
C SER A 450 37.09 -39.49 -17.52
N ALA A 451 36.89 -40.79 -17.76
CA ALA A 451 35.56 -41.33 -18.07
C ALA A 451 34.60 -41.21 -16.88
N MET A 452 35.06 -41.51 -15.66
CA MET A 452 34.23 -41.35 -14.46
C MET A 452 33.90 -39.88 -14.16
N GLN A 453 34.86 -38.96 -14.36
CA GLN A 453 34.62 -37.52 -14.20
C GLN A 453 33.60 -37.00 -15.22
N LYS A 454 33.67 -37.44 -16.48
CA LYS A 454 32.67 -37.09 -17.50
C LYS A 454 31.28 -37.58 -17.12
N ALA A 455 31.15 -38.84 -16.71
CA ALA A 455 29.87 -39.41 -16.28
C ALA A 455 29.30 -38.69 -15.04
N ALA A 456 30.15 -38.32 -14.07
CA ALA A 456 29.73 -37.55 -12.91
C ALA A 456 29.26 -36.13 -13.28
N PHE A 457 29.96 -35.47 -14.21
CA PHE A 457 29.58 -34.15 -14.71
C PHE A 457 28.24 -34.20 -15.46
N GLU A 458 28.04 -35.19 -16.33
CA GLU A 458 26.77 -35.42 -17.03
C GLU A 458 25.62 -35.64 -16.03
N ALA A 459 25.82 -36.45 -14.99
CA ALA A 459 24.82 -36.67 -13.95
C ALA A 459 24.48 -35.39 -13.16
N LEU A 460 25.49 -34.59 -12.81
CA LEU A 460 25.29 -33.29 -12.15
C LEU A 460 24.55 -32.31 -13.05
N GLN A 461 24.84 -32.30 -14.35
CA GLN A 461 24.18 -31.44 -15.32
C GLN A 461 22.71 -31.84 -15.50
N VAL A 462 22.39 -33.13 -15.56
CA VAL A 462 21.00 -33.62 -15.59
C VAL A 462 20.24 -33.21 -14.32
N LYS A 463 20.87 -33.33 -13.13
CA LYS A 463 20.24 -32.88 -11.87
C LYS A 463 19.99 -31.38 -11.86
N LYS A 464 20.96 -30.59 -12.34
CA LYS A 464 20.82 -29.14 -12.50
C LYS A 464 19.68 -28.81 -13.46
N ASP A 465 19.61 -29.46 -14.60
CA ASP A 465 18.56 -29.25 -15.60
C ASP A 465 17.17 -29.62 -15.08
N LEU A 466 17.06 -30.69 -14.28
CA LEU A 466 15.82 -31.07 -13.60
C LEU A 466 15.37 -29.96 -12.63
N MET A 467 16.28 -29.44 -11.80
CA MET A 467 15.97 -28.32 -10.89
C MET A 467 15.51 -27.08 -11.67
N HIS A 468 16.22 -26.70 -12.74
CA HIS A 468 15.82 -25.54 -13.55
C HIS A 468 14.46 -25.78 -14.23
N ARG A 469 14.14 -27.00 -14.65
CA ARG A 469 12.81 -27.35 -15.17
C ARG A 469 11.74 -27.25 -14.09
N GLN A 470 12.00 -27.69 -12.86
CA GLN A 470 11.06 -27.54 -11.75
C GLN A 470 10.81 -26.07 -11.40
N ILE A 471 11.87 -25.26 -11.30
CA ILE A 471 11.75 -23.82 -11.06
C ILE A 471 10.95 -23.15 -12.17
N ARG A 472 11.24 -23.45 -13.45
CA ARG A 472 10.46 -22.91 -14.58
C ARG A 472 8.98 -23.32 -14.55
N LYS A 473 8.67 -24.54 -14.11
CA LYS A 473 7.28 -24.99 -13.93
C LYS A 473 6.58 -24.23 -12.79
N GLN A 474 7.28 -24.02 -11.67
CA GLN A 474 6.74 -23.24 -10.55
C GLN A 474 6.52 -21.77 -10.92
N ILE A 475 7.46 -21.15 -11.63
CA ILE A 475 7.30 -19.78 -12.15
C ILE A 475 6.08 -19.69 -13.06
N LYS A 476 5.92 -20.63 -14.01
CA LYS A 476 4.73 -20.66 -14.87
C LYS A 476 3.43 -20.81 -14.09
N LEU A 477 3.40 -21.62 -13.03
CA LEU A 477 2.23 -21.77 -12.18
C LEU A 477 1.89 -20.45 -11.48
N ILE A 478 2.90 -19.78 -10.93
CA ILE A 478 2.74 -18.47 -10.28
C ILE A 478 2.26 -17.42 -11.29
N GLU A 479 2.82 -17.39 -12.49
CA GLU A 479 2.37 -16.50 -13.58
C GLU A 479 0.90 -16.74 -13.93
N THR A 480 0.45 -18.00 -13.99
CA THR A 480 -0.96 -18.32 -14.27
C THR A 480 -1.90 -17.90 -13.14
N GLU A 481 -1.50 -18.09 -11.89
CA GLU A 481 -2.30 -17.65 -10.73
C GLU A 481 -2.37 -16.11 -10.64
N LEU A 482 -1.25 -15.42 -10.88
CA LEU A 482 -1.21 -13.95 -10.93
C LEU A 482 -2.07 -13.41 -12.07
N LEU A 483 -2.08 -14.06 -13.24
CA LEU A 483 -2.95 -13.68 -14.35
C LEU A 483 -4.43 -13.82 -13.96
N GLN A 484 -4.81 -14.91 -13.29
CA GLN A 484 -6.19 -15.12 -12.81
C GLN A 484 -6.58 -14.07 -11.77
N LEU A 485 -5.71 -13.78 -10.80
CA LEU A 485 -5.93 -12.70 -9.82
C LEU A 485 -6.09 -11.34 -10.48
N THR A 486 -5.25 -11.02 -11.46
CA THR A 486 -5.34 -9.76 -12.21
C THR A 486 -6.65 -9.65 -12.99
N GLN A 487 -7.12 -10.75 -13.58
CA GLN A 487 -8.42 -10.79 -14.26
C GLN A 487 -9.59 -10.62 -13.29
N LEU A 488 -9.53 -11.22 -12.10
CA LEU A 488 -10.54 -11.04 -11.06
C LEU A 488 -10.57 -9.61 -10.53
N GLU A 489 -9.40 -8.98 -10.30
CA GLU A 489 -9.34 -7.57 -9.89
C GLU A 489 -9.89 -6.63 -10.97
N LEU A 490 -9.60 -6.89 -12.25
CA LEU A 490 -10.16 -6.12 -13.35
C LEU A 490 -11.69 -6.25 -13.42
N LYS A 491 -12.22 -7.47 -13.26
CA LYS A 491 -13.68 -7.70 -13.19
C LYS A 491 -14.32 -7.03 -11.96
N ARG A 492 -13.64 -7.05 -10.81
CA ARG A 492 -14.14 -6.37 -9.62
C ARG A 492 -14.20 -4.86 -9.86
N LYS A 493 -13.13 -4.27 -10.40
CA LYS A 493 -13.09 -2.85 -10.74
C LYS A 493 -14.16 -2.48 -11.76
N SER A 494 -14.43 -3.32 -12.78
CA SER A 494 -15.49 -3.04 -13.74
C SER A 494 -16.87 -3.04 -13.07
N LEU A 495 -17.16 -4.04 -12.23
CA LEU A 495 -18.42 -4.11 -11.46
C LEU A 495 -18.56 -2.92 -10.49
N ASP A 496 -17.48 -2.56 -9.79
CA ASP A 496 -17.47 -1.39 -8.90
C ASP A 496 -17.76 -0.09 -9.69
N THR A 497 -17.19 0.05 -10.90
CA THR A 497 -17.47 1.21 -11.76
C THR A 497 -18.89 1.22 -12.31
N GLU A 498 -19.45 0.06 -12.66
CA GLU A 498 -20.84 -0.08 -13.13
C GLU A 498 -21.82 0.29 -12.00
N ALA A 499 -21.60 -0.24 -10.79
CA ALA A 499 -22.41 0.10 -9.62
C ALA A 499 -22.36 1.59 -9.26
N LEU A 500 -21.18 2.22 -9.34
CA LEU A 500 -21.03 3.66 -9.14
C LEU A 500 -21.76 4.46 -10.23
N GLN A 501 -21.71 4.01 -11.49
CA GLN A 501 -22.44 4.65 -12.59
C GLN A 501 -23.95 4.54 -12.40
N GLU A 502 -24.47 3.38 -12.00
CA GLU A 502 -25.89 3.18 -11.70
C GLU A 502 -26.35 4.11 -10.57
N MET A 503 -25.62 4.13 -9.45
CA MET A 503 -25.91 5.03 -8.33
C MET A 503 -25.90 6.51 -8.75
N ILE A 504 -24.91 6.96 -9.54
CA ILE A 504 -24.87 8.34 -10.05
C ILE A 504 -26.06 8.61 -10.98
N SER A 505 -26.47 7.63 -11.79
CA SER A 505 -27.62 7.77 -12.68
C SER A 505 -28.92 7.92 -11.91
N GLU A 506 -29.12 7.15 -10.83
CA GLU A 506 -30.27 7.27 -9.93
C GLU A 506 -30.29 8.63 -9.23
N GLN A 507 -29.14 9.09 -8.72
CA GLN A 507 -29.03 10.41 -8.10
C GLN A 507 -29.34 11.54 -9.09
N ARG A 508 -28.83 11.45 -10.33
CA ARG A 508 -29.14 12.42 -11.39
C ARG A 508 -30.63 12.42 -11.71
N TRP A 509 -31.24 11.24 -11.81
CA TRP A 509 -32.67 11.11 -12.06
C TRP A 509 -33.51 11.73 -10.94
N ALA A 510 -33.18 11.45 -9.67
CA ALA A 510 -33.86 12.04 -8.52
C ALA A 510 -33.74 13.57 -8.49
N LEU A 511 -32.54 14.11 -8.74
CA LEU A 511 -32.31 15.55 -8.82
C LEU A 511 -33.05 16.19 -9.99
N SER A 512 -33.07 15.56 -11.16
CA SER A 512 -33.85 16.03 -12.31
C SER A 512 -35.36 16.01 -12.04
N SER A 513 -35.86 14.98 -11.37
CA SER A 513 -37.26 14.88 -10.96
C SER A 513 -37.64 16.01 -9.98
N LEU A 514 -36.80 16.25 -8.97
CA LEU A 514 -37.00 17.34 -8.02
C LEU A 514 -36.96 18.71 -8.72
N LEU A 515 -36.01 18.93 -9.63
CA LEU A 515 -35.92 20.16 -10.42
C LEU A 515 -37.19 20.37 -11.25
N GLN A 516 -37.69 19.31 -11.90
CA GLN A 516 -38.91 19.37 -12.69
C GLN A 516 -40.13 19.70 -11.83
N GLN A 517 -40.21 19.14 -10.61
CA GLN A 517 -41.26 19.47 -9.66
C GLN A 517 -41.18 20.94 -9.20
N LEU A 518 -39.99 21.43 -8.85
CA LEU A 518 -39.78 22.82 -8.47
C LEU A 518 -40.10 23.81 -9.60
N LEU A 519 -39.76 23.47 -10.84
CA LEU A 519 -40.12 24.27 -12.00
C LEU A 519 -41.64 24.32 -12.20
N LYS A 520 -42.33 23.20 -11.97
CA LYS A 520 -43.79 23.13 -12.05
C LYS A 520 -44.47 23.95 -10.94
N GLU A 521 -43.97 23.87 -9.72
CA GLU A 521 -44.43 24.69 -8.60
C GLU A 521 -44.18 26.18 -8.85
N LYS A 522 -43.02 26.52 -9.45
CA LYS A 522 -42.71 27.90 -9.85
C LYS A 522 -43.71 28.41 -10.89
N THR A 523 -44.01 27.64 -11.93
CA THR A 523 -44.98 28.05 -12.95
C THR A 523 -46.38 28.22 -12.37
N GLN A 524 -46.80 27.33 -11.45
CA GLN A 524 -48.09 27.46 -10.77
C GLN A 524 -48.16 28.75 -9.95
N ARG A 525 -47.13 29.07 -9.15
CA ARG A 525 -47.10 30.32 -8.39
C ARG A 525 -47.09 31.56 -9.30
N GLU A 526 -46.40 31.50 -10.43
CA GLU A 526 -46.43 32.59 -11.40
C GLU A 526 -47.83 32.78 -12.00
N GLU A 527 -48.57 31.70 -12.28
CA GLU A 527 -49.96 31.76 -12.73
C GLU A 527 -50.89 32.32 -11.66
N GLU A 528 -50.80 31.83 -10.41
CA GLU A 528 -51.56 32.35 -9.27
C GLU A 528 -51.32 33.85 -9.06
N LEU A 529 -50.05 34.29 -9.12
CA LEU A 529 -49.71 35.71 -9.00
C LEU A 529 -50.27 36.54 -10.16
N ARG A 530 -50.25 36.01 -11.39
CA ARG A 530 -50.86 36.67 -12.55
C ARG A 530 -52.37 36.80 -12.35
N GLU A 531 -53.05 35.75 -11.88
CA GLU A 531 -54.48 35.79 -11.58
C GLU A 531 -54.80 36.84 -10.50
N ILE A 532 -54.05 36.85 -9.39
CA ILE A 532 -54.21 37.86 -8.33
C ILE A 532 -53.97 39.27 -8.87
N LEU A 533 -52.96 39.48 -9.72
CA LEU A 533 -52.72 40.78 -10.35
C LEU A 533 -53.88 41.19 -11.26
N THR A 534 -54.44 40.28 -12.05
CA THR A 534 -55.61 40.58 -12.89
C THR A 534 -56.85 40.90 -12.06
N GLU A 535 -57.06 40.21 -10.93
CA GLU A 535 -58.13 40.53 -9.99
C GLU A 535 -57.92 41.89 -9.33
N LEU A 536 -56.69 42.21 -8.92
CA LEU A 536 -56.33 43.51 -8.35
C LEU A 536 -56.48 44.64 -9.39
N GLU A 537 -56.11 44.40 -10.65
CA GLU A 537 -56.32 45.35 -11.75
C GLU A 537 -57.82 45.59 -11.99
N ALA A 538 -58.65 44.54 -12.06
CA ALA A 538 -60.10 44.68 -12.19
C ALA A 538 -60.74 45.40 -10.97
N GLN A 539 -60.24 45.14 -9.76
CA GLN A 539 -60.64 45.86 -8.55
C GLN A 539 -60.14 47.31 -8.53
N SER A 540 -59.02 47.61 -9.20
CA SER A 540 -58.47 48.96 -9.34
C SER A 540 -59.18 49.79 -10.41
N GLU A 541 -59.67 49.15 -11.50
CA GLU A 541 -60.50 49.82 -12.52
C GLU A 541 -61.88 50.18 -11.98
N THR A 542 -62.40 49.41 -11.03
CA THR A 542 -63.68 49.67 -10.35
C THR A 542 -63.55 50.67 -9.20
N LYS A 543 -62.39 50.78 -8.54
CA LYS A 543 -62.10 51.82 -7.55
C LYS A 543 -61.48 53.06 -8.21
N GLN A 544 -62.32 54.07 -8.49
CA GLN A 544 -61.96 55.38 -9.07
C GLN A 544 -60.84 56.18 -8.37
N GLU A 545 -60.23 55.69 -7.30
CA GLU A 545 -59.19 56.39 -6.53
C GLU A 545 -57.83 56.44 -7.24
N ASN A 546 -57.57 55.55 -8.21
CA ASN A 546 -56.29 55.48 -8.93
C ASN A 546 -56.32 56.01 -10.37
N TYR A 547 -57.37 56.73 -10.79
CA TYR A 547 -57.41 57.33 -12.13
C TYR A 547 -56.18 58.22 -12.40
N TRP A 548 -55.81 59.06 -11.43
CA TRP A 548 -54.67 59.97 -11.57
C TRP A 548 -53.32 59.26 -11.51
N LEU A 549 -53.18 58.19 -10.72
CA LEU A 549 -51.92 57.44 -10.62
C LEU A 549 -51.66 56.63 -11.90
N ILE A 550 -52.70 55.99 -12.44
CA ILE A 550 -52.64 55.27 -13.72
C ILE A 550 -52.36 56.25 -14.87
N GLN A 551 -52.97 57.44 -14.87
CA GLN A 551 -52.66 58.47 -15.87
C GLN A 551 -51.25 59.03 -15.72
N TYR A 552 -50.75 59.22 -14.49
CA TYR A 552 -49.40 59.72 -14.24
C TYR A 552 -48.33 58.71 -14.65
N GLN A 553 -48.54 57.41 -14.37
CA GLN A 553 -47.67 56.34 -14.84
C GLN A 553 -47.72 56.19 -16.37
N ARG A 554 -48.90 56.35 -16.99
CA ARG A 554 -49.02 56.40 -18.46
C ARG A 554 -48.29 57.61 -19.05
N LEU A 555 -48.29 58.75 -18.36
CA LEU A 555 -47.59 59.96 -18.79
C LEU A 555 -46.06 59.84 -18.65
N LEU A 556 -45.58 59.18 -17.59
CA LEU A 556 -44.16 58.87 -17.38
C LEU A 556 -43.64 57.80 -18.35
N ASN A 557 -44.45 56.77 -18.63
CA ASN A 557 -44.10 55.70 -19.57
C ASN A 557 -44.28 56.14 -21.04
N GLN A 558 -44.97 57.25 -21.32
CA GLN A 558 -45.06 57.82 -22.66
C GLN A 558 -43.76 58.54 -23.01
N LYS A 559 -42.98 57.97 -23.95
CA LYS A 559 -41.88 58.70 -24.59
C LYS A 559 -42.41 60.05 -25.11
N PRO A 560 -41.77 61.19 -24.79
CA PRO A 560 -42.24 62.50 -25.21
C PRO A 560 -42.35 62.56 -26.74
N LEU A 561 -43.42 63.17 -27.25
CA LEU A 561 -43.75 63.19 -28.68
C LEU A 561 -42.60 63.71 -29.55
N SER A 562 -41.78 64.63 -29.04
CA SER A 562 -40.58 65.13 -29.71
C SER A 562 -39.51 64.06 -29.94
N LEU A 563 -39.34 63.13 -28.99
CA LEU A 563 -38.39 62.02 -29.08
C LEU A 563 -38.93 60.91 -29.99
N LYS A 564 -40.23 60.61 -29.94
CA LYS A 564 -40.86 59.68 -30.88
C LYS A 564 -40.73 60.15 -32.34
N LEU A 565 -41.00 61.43 -32.60
CA LEU A 565 -40.84 62.01 -33.94
C LEU A 565 -39.38 62.04 -34.41
N GLN A 566 -38.42 62.17 -33.48
CA GLN A 566 -36.99 62.09 -33.81
C GLN A 566 -36.53 60.65 -34.10
N GLU A 567 -37.00 59.67 -33.31
CA GLU A 567 -36.72 58.24 -33.53
C GLU A 567 -37.38 57.71 -34.81
N GLU A 568 -38.59 58.18 -35.16
CA GLU A 568 -39.26 57.86 -36.44
C GLU A 568 -38.51 58.41 -37.66
N GLY A 569 -37.67 59.44 -37.48
CA GLY A 569 -36.83 60.01 -38.52
C GLY A 569 -35.54 59.22 -38.81
N LEU A 570 -35.23 58.18 -38.03
CA LEU A 570 -34.09 57.30 -38.28
C LEU A 570 -34.41 56.27 -39.37
N GLU A 571 -33.39 55.87 -40.11
CA GLU A 571 -33.51 54.84 -41.15
C GLU A 571 -33.92 53.50 -40.52
N ARG A 572 -35.01 52.88 -40.99
CA ARG A 572 -35.52 51.59 -40.46
C ARG A 572 -34.44 50.49 -40.37
N PRO A 573 -33.52 50.33 -41.35
CA PRO A 573 -32.48 49.32 -41.24
C PRO A 573 -31.46 49.61 -40.13
N LEU A 574 -31.26 50.89 -39.77
CA LEU A 574 -30.40 51.28 -38.65
C LEU A 574 -31.05 50.93 -37.29
N VAL A 575 -32.37 51.16 -37.17
CA VAL A 575 -33.13 50.79 -35.98
C VAL A 575 -33.13 49.27 -35.79
N ALA A 576 -33.36 48.50 -36.86
CA ALA A 576 -33.31 47.04 -36.82
C ALA A 576 -31.93 46.51 -36.40
N LEU A 577 -30.86 47.09 -36.93
CA LEU A 577 -29.48 46.74 -36.55
C LEU A 577 -29.21 46.97 -35.06
N LEU A 578 -29.67 48.11 -34.50
CA LEU A 578 -29.49 48.37 -33.07
C LEU A 578 -30.32 47.42 -32.20
N VAL A 579 -31.50 46.99 -32.65
CA VAL A 579 -32.31 45.97 -31.94
C VAL A 579 -31.64 44.59 -31.99
N GLU A 580 -31.13 44.17 -33.15
CA GLU A 580 -30.39 42.90 -33.30
C GLU A 580 -29.15 42.86 -32.38
N LEU A 581 -28.46 43.99 -32.25
CA LEU A 581 -27.30 44.12 -31.36
C LEU A 581 -27.69 44.39 -29.89
N SER A 582 -28.98 44.32 -29.54
CA SER A 582 -29.50 44.61 -28.18
C SER A 582 -29.10 46.00 -27.64
N ALA A 583 -28.96 46.96 -28.55
CA ALA A 583 -28.47 48.33 -28.33
C ALA A 583 -29.59 49.38 -28.48
N GLU A 584 -30.85 49.00 -28.28
CA GLU A 584 -32.04 49.85 -28.46
C GLU A 584 -32.07 51.11 -27.57
N HIS A 585 -31.39 51.07 -26.43
CA HIS A 585 -31.28 52.19 -25.51
C HIS A 585 -30.42 53.35 -26.06
N TYR A 586 -29.66 53.15 -27.15
CA TYR A 586 -28.92 54.21 -27.84
C TYR A 586 -29.75 54.89 -28.97
N LEU A 587 -30.96 54.42 -29.26
CA LEU A 587 -31.85 55.01 -30.28
C LEU A 587 -32.11 56.53 -30.09
N PRO A 588 -32.39 57.04 -28.88
CA PRO A 588 -32.55 58.48 -28.64
C PRO A 588 -31.32 59.30 -29.00
N ILE A 589 -30.13 58.76 -28.74
CA ILE A 589 -28.84 59.43 -28.97
C ILE A 589 -28.55 59.49 -30.47
N PHE A 590 -28.75 58.38 -31.19
CA PHE A 590 -28.61 58.32 -32.65
C PHE A 590 -29.61 59.24 -33.34
N ALA A 591 -30.85 59.30 -32.83
CA ALA A 591 -31.90 60.20 -33.31
C ALA A 591 -31.55 61.67 -33.08
N HIS A 592 -31.02 62.01 -31.91
CA HIS A 592 -30.59 63.38 -31.58
C HIS A 592 -29.47 63.88 -32.50
N HIS A 593 -28.49 63.01 -32.79
CA HIS A 593 -27.36 63.32 -33.67
C HIS A 593 -27.65 63.12 -35.16
N ARG A 594 -28.87 62.71 -35.53
CA ARG A 594 -29.32 62.43 -36.91
C ARG A 594 -28.35 61.55 -37.69
N LEU A 595 -27.86 60.49 -37.04
CA LEU A 595 -26.94 59.55 -37.68
C LEU A 595 -27.68 58.71 -38.73
N SER A 596 -27.16 58.70 -39.95
CA SER A 596 -27.59 57.80 -41.03
C SER A 596 -26.57 56.67 -41.23
N LEU A 597 -26.99 55.57 -41.85
CA LEU A 597 -26.06 54.48 -42.18
C LEU A 597 -24.88 54.99 -43.02
N ALA A 598 -25.13 55.91 -43.95
CA ALA A 598 -24.10 56.53 -44.80
C ALA A 598 -23.11 57.43 -44.04
N MET A 599 -23.52 58.00 -42.89
CA MET A 599 -22.62 58.74 -42.00
C MET A 599 -21.79 57.77 -41.15
N LEU A 600 -22.40 56.70 -40.65
CA LEU A 600 -21.70 55.66 -39.88
C LEU A 600 -20.58 55.00 -40.69
N SER A 601 -20.76 54.76 -41.98
CA SER A 601 -19.71 54.19 -42.85
C SER A 601 -18.50 55.10 -43.06
N ARG A 602 -18.57 56.37 -42.63
CA ARG A 602 -17.49 57.36 -42.73
C ARG A 602 -16.88 57.71 -41.38
N MET A 603 -17.42 57.14 -40.30
CA MET A 603 -17.01 57.40 -38.91
C MET A 603 -16.07 56.30 -38.41
N GLY A 604 -15.13 56.67 -37.55
CA GLY A 604 -14.31 55.72 -36.79
C GLY A 604 -14.94 55.36 -35.43
N PRO A 605 -14.44 54.31 -34.75
CA PRO A 605 -14.91 53.95 -33.41
C PRO A 605 -14.72 55.09 -32.39
N ALA A 606 -13.68 55.91 -32.55
CA ALA A 606 -13.44 57.10 -31.73
C ALA A 606 -14.50 58.20 -31.91
N ASP A 607 -15.17 58.25 -33.06
CA ASP A 607 -16.23 59.24 -33.32
C ASP A 607 -17.58 58.77 -32.75
N LEU A 608 -17.85 57.46 -32.76
CA LEU A 608 -18.99 56.86 -32.04
C LEU A 608 -18.86 56.99 -30.52
N ALA A 609 -17.64 56.92 -30.00
CA ALA A 609 -17.36 57.20 -28.60
C ALA A 609 -17.75 58.63 -28.20
N LYS A 610 -17.50 59.61 -29.07
CA LYS A 610 -17.88 61.03 -28.85
C LYS A 610 -19.38 61.27 -28.94
N VAL A 611 -20.10 60.44 -29.70
CA VAL A 611 -21.57 60.48 -29.79
C VAL A 611 -22.22 59.85 -28.55
N GLY A 612 -21.48 59.09 -27.74
CA GLY A 612 -21.94 58.56 -26.45
C GLY A 612 -22.05 57.04 -26.38
N VAL A 613 -21.63 56.30 -27.42
CA VAL A 613 -21.55 54.84 -27.36
C VAL A 613 -20.26 54.47 -26.64
N SER A 614 -20.34 53.99 -25.41
CA SER A 614 -19.15 53.81 -24.54
C SER A 614 -18.40 52.49 -24.79
N GLU A 615 -19.10 51.47 -25.28
CA GLU A 615 -18.55 50.11 -25.41
C GLU A 615 -17.75 49.93 -26.70
N ALA A 616 -16.45 49.65 -26.58
CA ALA A 616 -15.56 49.50 -27.72
C ALA A 616 -15.94 48.34 -28.65
N GLY A 617 -16.42 47.21 -28.10
CA GLY A 617 -16.89 46.06 -28.89
C GLY A 617 -18.11 46.40 -29.72
N LEU A 618 -19.09 47.07 -29.10
CA LEU A 618 -20.32 47.50 -29.76
C LEU A 618 -20.06 48.56 -30.84
N GLN A 619 -19.12 49.49 -30.62
CA GLN A 619 -18.71 50.47 -31.62
C GLN A 619 -18.21 49.81 -32.91
N HIS A 620 -17.34 48.80 -32.79
CA HIS A 620 -16.77 48.10 -33.96
C HIS A 620 -17.83 47.25 -34.66
N GLU A 621 -18.71 46.62 -33.90
CA GLU A 621 -19.78 45.78 -34.42
C GLU A 621 -20.85 46.60 -35.18
N ILE A 622 -21.26 47.76 -34.62
CA ILE A 622 -22.20 48.68 -35.28
C ILE A 622 -21.61 49.19 -36.60
N LEU A 623 -20.34 49.62 -36.62
CA LEU A 623 -19.70 50.12 -37.85
C LEU A 623 -19.59 49.04 -38.92
N ARG A 624 -19.16 47.84 -38.54
CA ARG A 624 -19.03 46.70 -39.46
C ARG A 624 -20.37 46.33 -40.07
N ARG A 625 -21.40 46.12 -39.24
CA ARG A 625 -22.74 45.72 -39.69
C ARG A 625 -23.45 46.84 -40.47
N ALA A 626 -23.22 48.11 -40.13
CA ALA A 626 -23.73 49.24 -40.91
C ALA A 626 -23.12 49.29 -42.33
N GLN A 627 -21.84 48.95 -42.45
CA GLN A 627 -21.14 48.90 -43.73
C GLN A 627 -21.61 47.71 -44.58
N GLU A 628 -21.80 46.54 -43.97
CA GLU A 628 -22.41 45.37 -44.62
C GLU A 628 -23.82 45.67 -45.15
N LEU A 629 -24.66 46.38 -44.39
CA LEU A 629 -26.00 46.78 -44.83
C LEU A 629 -25.98 47.78 -45.99
N LEU A 630 -25.01 48.68 -46.03
CA LEU A 630 -24.83 49.60 -47.17
C LEU A 630 -24.31 48.88 -48.41
N ASP A 631 -23.41 47.92 -48.24
CA ASP A 631 -22.89 47.10 -49.33
C ASP A 631 -23.98 46.15 -49.88
N ALA A 632 -24.83 45.61 -49.01
CA ALA A 632 -26.03 44.84 -49.38
C ALA A 632 -27.08 45.72 -50.11
N ALA A 633 -27.30 46.96 -49.65
CA ALA A 633 -28.21 47.90 -50.29
C ALA A 633 -27.70 48.39 -51.66
N ARG A 634 -26.37 48.43 -51.87
CA ARG A 634 -25.76 48.70 -53.20
C ARG A 634 -25.88 47.51 -54.15
N ALA A 635 -26.04 46.29 -53.63
CA ALA A 635 -26.15 45.07 -54.41
C ALA A 635 -27.59 44.76 -54.89
N GLN A 636 -28.64 45.40 -54.35
CA GLN A 636 -30.05 45.18 -54.74
C GLN A 636 -30.87 46.49 -54.76
N PRO A 637 -31.15 47.09 -55.93
CA PRO A 637 -31.92 48.33 -56.03
C PRO A 637 -33.37 48.17 -56.56
N GLU A 638 -34.12 47.12 -56.21
CA GLU A 638 -35.54 47.01 -56.62
C GLU A 638 -36.51 46.49 -55.55
N LEU A 639 -37.56 47.31 -55.34
CA LEU A 639 -38.92 47.03 -54.83
C LEU A 639 -39.22 47.12 -53.32
N LEU A 640 -39.60 48.36 -52.95
CA LEU A 640 -40.48 48.73 -51.85
C LEU A 640 -41.96 48.45 -52.19
N LYS A 641 -42.71 47.76 -51.30
CA LYS A 641 -44.05 48.13 -50.76
C LYS A 641 -44.63 47.04 -49.82
N PRO A 642 -45.26 47.40 -48.68
CA PRO A 642 -46.03 46.51 -47.78
C PRO A 642 -47.53 46.45 -48.23
N PRO A 643 -48.54 45.79 -47.58
CA PRO A 643 -48.65 45.33 -46.17
C PRO A 643 -49.53 44.04 -45.93
N GLU A 644 -49.87 43.81 -44.66
CA GLU A 644 -51.09 43.15 -44.10
C GLU A 644 -51.11 41.65 -43.77
N GLY A 645 -51.20 41.37 -42.45
CA GLY A 645 -52.35 40.71 -41.83
C GLY A 645 -52.57 39.20 -42.05
N GLY A 646 -52.49 38.43 -40.96
CA GLY A 646 -53.42 37.31 -40.74
C GLY A 646 -52.83 35.96 -40.34
N VAL A 647 -53.17 35.56 -39.11
CA VAL A 647 -53.70 34.22 -38.73
C VAL A 647 -52.77 32.99 -38.80
N LEU A 648 -52.52 32.41 -37.62
CA LEU A 648 -52.15 31.00 -37.36
C LEU A 648 -53.08 30.03 -38.13
N PRO A 649 -52.66 28.83 -38.61
CA PRO A 649 -52.53 27.70 -37.66
C PRO A 649 -51.65 26.49 -38.08
N THR A 650 -51.52 25.57 -37.10
CA THR A 650 -51.40 24.09 -37.21
C THR A 650 -50.06 23.42 -37.61
N ALA A 651 -49.59 22.56 -36.68
CA ALA A 651 -48.73 21.38 -36.89
C ALA A 651 -49.55 20.20 -37.51
N PRO A 652 -49.02 18.99 -37.82
CA PRO A 652 -47.67 18.44 -37.58
C PRO A 652 -47.03 17.63 -38.76
N GLU A 653 -45.76 17.24 -38.64
CA GLU A 653 -45.24 16.01 -39.25
C GLU A 653 -44.06 15.46 -38.43
N GLU A 654 -43.92 14.14 -38.42
CA GLU A 654 -43.27 13.31 -37.40
C GLU A 654 -41.99 12.63 -37.94
N LEU A 655 -41.06 12.29 -37.01
CA LEU A 655 -39.91 11.35 -37.05
C LEU A 655 -38.54 11.81 -37.62
N PRO A 656 -37.39 11.27 -37.12
CA PRO A 656 -37.18 10.19 -36.15
C PRO A 656 -36.22 10.51 -34.98
N GLU A 657 -36.15 9.54 -34.06
CA GLU A 657 -35.32 9.45 -32.86
C GLU A 657 -33.80 9.49 -33.08
N ALA A 658 -33.12 9.79 -31.97
CA ALA A 658 -31.75 9.46 -31.60
C ALA A 658 -30.60 10.30 -32.20
N VAL A 659 -30.34 11.44 -31.56
CA VAL A 659 -28.97 12.00 -31.49
C VAL A 659 -28.55 12.06 -30.03
N ARG A 660 -27.63 11.16 -29.68
CA ARG A 660 -26.86 11.18 -28.43
C ARG A 660 -26.14 12.52 -28.30
N PRO A 661 -25.92 13.05 -27.07
CA PRO A 661 -25.16 14.28 -26.91
C PRO A 661 -23.75 14.08 -27.47
N SER A 662 -23.42 14.88 -28.49
CA SER A 662 -22.04 15.05 -28.94
C SER A 662 -21.25 15.65 -27.77
N ALA A 663 -20.42 14.81 -27.16
CA ALA A 663 -19.39 15.25 -26.23
C ALA A 663 -18.55 16.36 -26.88
N PRO A 664 -18.08 17.35 -26.10
CA PRO A 664 -17.04 18.25 -26.60
C PRO A 664 -15.85 17.41 -27.08
N PRO A 665 -15.10 17.87 -28.10
CA PRO A 665 -13.87 17.20 -28.49
C PRO A 665 -13.00 17.07 -27.25
N ALA A 666 -12.44 15.88 -27.05
CA ALA A 666 -11.42 15.67 -26.04
C ALA A 666 -10.30 16.69 -26.30
N GLU A 667 -10.32 17.78 -25.54
CA GLU A 667 -9.14 18.56 -25.26
C GLU A 667 -8.10 17.53 -24.83
N LEU A 668 -7.02 17.50 -25.61
CA LEU A 668 -5.83 16.72 -25.37
C LEU A 668 -5.62 16.72 -23.86
N LEU A 669 -5.64 15.53 -23.24
CA LEU A 669 -5.04 15.34 -21.94
C LEU A 669 -3.65 15.97 -22.04
N GLU A 670 -3.52 17.19 -21.53
CA GLU A 670 -2.25 17.75 -21.14
C GLU A 670 -1.75 16.74 -20.09
N VAL A 671 -0.96 15.79 -20.57
CA VAL A 671 -0.08 14.99 -19.74
C VAL A 671 0.60 16.04 -18.88
N GLN A 672 0.29 16.07 -17.59
CA GLN A 672 0.89 17.01 -16.65
C GLN A 672 2.40 16.76 -16.70
N THR A 673 3.11 17.50 -17.54
CA THR A 673 4.56 17.44 -17.62
C THR A 673 5.05 18.20 -16.40
N SER A 674 5.66 17.48 -15.47
CA SER A 674 6.18 18.08 -14.24
C SER A 674 7.22 19.14 -14.61
N GLU A 675 6.99 20.39 -14.22
CA GLU A 675 7.93 21.49 -14.45
C GLU A 675 9.19 21.37 -13.54
N CYS A 676 10.30 21.93 -13.99
CA CYS A 676 11.54 21.99 -13.23
C CYS A 676 11.37 22.89 -12.01
N VAL A 677 11.59 22.34 -10.82
CA VAL A 677 11.44 23.06 -9.53
C VAL A 677 12.45 24.21 -9.35
N VAL A 678 13.48 24.28 -10.20
CA VAL A 678 14.56 25.28 -10.12
C VAL A 678 14.30 26.48 -11.03
N CYS A 679 13.87 26.25 -12.27
CA CYS A 679 13.65 27.32 -13.24
C CYS A 679 12.19 27.59 -13.54
N LEU A 680 11.26 26.68 -13.21
CA LEU A 680 9.81 26.72 -13.50
C LEU A 680 9.44 26.88 -14.99
N GLU A 681 10.42 27.03 -15.88
CA GLU A 681 10.21 27.29 -17.31
C GLU A 681 10.34 26.06 -18.21
N ARG A 682 10.93 24.96 -17.71
CA ARG A 682 11.27 23.78 -18.51
C ARG A 682 10.79 22.52 -17.84
N GLU A 683 10.42 21.52 -18.62
CA GLU A 683 10.00 20.21 -18.11
C GLU A 683 11.14 19.49 -17.36
N ALA A 684 10.75 18.78 -16.30
CA ALA A 684 11.65 17.94 -15.53
C ALA A 684 11.97 16.67 -16.33
N GLN A 685 13.23 16.53 -16.73
CA GLN A 685 13.71 15.44 -17.61
C GLN A 685 14.76 14.56 -16.92
N MET A 686 15.09 14.85 -15.66
CA MET A 686 16.19 14.19 -14.94
C MET A 686 15.66 13.38 -13.76
N ILE A 687 15.95 12.08 -13.73
CA ILE A 687 15.74 11.18 -12.59
C ILE A 687 17.04 11.11 -11.78
N PHE A 688 16.93 11.30 -10.46
CA PHE A 688 18.02 11.03 -9.53
C PHE A 688 17.87 9.62 -8.95
N LEU A 689 18.73 8.67 -9.32
CA LEU A 689 18.54 7.23 -9.02
C LEU A 689 18.51 6.89 -7.52
N ASN A 690 19.20 7.68 -6.71
CA ASN A 690 19.21 7.53 -5.25
C ASN A 690 17.85 7.84 -4.60
N CYS A 691 17.02 8.72 -5.19
CA CYS A 691 15.74 9.14 -4.60
C CYS A 691 14.53 9.01 -5.54
N GLY A 692 14.73 8.63 -6.81
CA GLY A 692 13.68 8.45 -7.81
C GLY A 692 12.99 9.74 -8.30
N HIS A 693 13.36 10.91 -7.78
CA HIS A 693 12.67 12.16 -8.11
C HIS A 693 12.97 12.68 -9.52
N VAL A 694 11.91 13.09 -10.22
CA VAL A 694 11.94 13.82 -11.49
C VAL A 694 11.55 15.27 -11.22
N CYS A 695 12.54 16.13 -10.94
CA CYS A 695 12.27 17.49 -10.44
C CYS A 695 13.10 18.60 -11.08
N CYS A 696 14.01 18.26 -12.00
CA CYS A 696 14.86 19.23 -12.66
C CYS A 696 14.95 18.99 -14.17
N CYS A 697 15.09 20.07 -14.94
CA CYS A 697 15.51 20.00 -16.33
C CYS A 697 17.02 19.73 -16.41
N GLN A 698 17.50 19.29 -17.58
CA GLN A 698 18.91 18.97 -17.80
C GLN A 698 19.88 20.10 -17.37
N PRO A 699 19.73 21.37 -17.78
CA PRO A 699 20.68 22.43 -17.42
C PRO A 699 20.66 22.74 -15.92
N CYS A 700 19.49 22.78 -15.27
CA CYS A 700 19.40 23.03 -13.82
C CYS A 700 19.96 21.88 -12.99
N SER A 701 20.05 20.66 -13.52
CA SER A 701 20.60 19.50 -12.80
C SER A 701 22.15 19.47 -12.71
N GLN A 702 22.85 20.22 -13.56
CA GLN A 702 24.31 20.23 -13.63
C GLN A 702 25.00 20.86 -12.40
N PRO A 703 24.58 22.04 -11.90
CA PRO A 703 25.18 22.63 -10.70
C PRO A 703 24.67 22.04 -9.38
N LEU A 704 23.69 21.12 -9.39
CA LEU A 704 23.08 20.59 -8.17
C LEU A 704 23.85 19.38 -7.63
N HIS A 705 24.28 19.48 -6.37
CA HIS A 705 24.86 18.36 -5.61
C HIS A 705 23.82 17.58 -4.79
N THR A 706 22.70 18.22 -4.43
CA THR A 706 21.60 17.62 -3.67
C THR A 706 20.27 17.77 -4.40
N CYS A 707 19.37 16.80 -4.22
CA CYS A 707 18.02 16.86 -4.80
C CYS A 707 17.20 17.98 -4.14
N PRO A 708 16.56 18.88 -4.90
CA PRO A 708 15.81 20.00 -4.33
C PRO A 708 14.55 19.58 -3.55
N LEU A 709 14.00 18.39 -3.82
CA LEU A 709 12.82 17.87 -3.11
C LEU A 709 13.20 17.16 -1.80
N CYS A 710 14.12 16.18 -1.86
CA CYS A 710 14.45 15.36 -0.68
C CYS A 710 15.79 15.70 0.00
N ARG A 711 16.54 16.68 -0.54
CA ARG A 711 17.84 17.15 -0.03
C ARG A 711 18.94 16.08 0.05
N GLN A 712 18.75 14.95 -0.62
CA GLN A 712 19.70 13.84 -0.63
C GLN A 712 20.77 14.01 -1.73
N ASP A 713 22.00 13.57 -1.46
CA ASP A 713 23.15 13.73 -2.36
C ASP A 713 22.98 12.98 -3.68
N ILE A 714 23.11 13.67 -4.80
CA ILE A 714 22.90 13.11 -6.14
C ILE A 714 24.14 12.31 -6.57
N THR A 715 24.02 10.97 -6.55
CA THR A 715 25.10 10.06 -6.98
C THR A 715 25.05 9.74 -8.48
N GLN A 716 23.85 9.57 -9.04
CA GLN A 716 23.65 9.23 -10.46
C GLN A 716 22.43 9.95 -11.04
N ARG A 717 22.55 10.39 -12.31
CA ARG A 717 21.54 11.16 -13.04
C ARG A 717 21.15 10.39 -14.32
N LEU A 718 19.86 10.17 -14.54
CA LEU A 718 19.32 9.59 -15.77
C LEU A 718 18.44 10.60 -16.48
N ARG A 719 18.56 10.69 -17.81
CA ARG A 719 17.72 11.56 -18.63
C ARG A 719 16.57 10.77 -19.24
N ILE A 720 15.35 11.28 -19.10
CA ILE A 720 14.16 10.76 -19.75
C ILE A 720 14.13 11.29 -21.19
N TYR A 721 13.97 10.38 -22.14
CA TYR A 721 13.68 10.71 -23.54
C TYR A 721 12.19 10.45 -23.76
N HIS A 722 11.41 11.49 -24.02
CA HIS A 722 10.06 11.33 -24.53
C HIS A 722 10.18 11.18 -26.05
N SER A 723 9.83 10.00 -26.59
CA SER A 723 9.60 9.84 -28.02
C SER A 723 8.26 10.51 -28.32
N SER A 724 8.31 11.65 -29.01
CA SER A 724 7.15 12.36 -29.57
C SER A 724 6.43 11.52 -30.61
#